data_AF-A0A421J666-F1
#
_entry.id   AF-A0A421J666-F1
#
_cell.length_a   1.000
_cell.length_b   1.000
_cell.length_c   1.000
_cell.angle_alpha   90.00
_cell.angle_beta   90.00
_cell.angle_gamma   90.00
#
_symmetry.space_group_name_H-M   'P 1'
#
loop_
_entity.id
_entity.type
_entity.pdbx_description
1 polymer ?
#
loop_
_entity_poly.entity_id
_entity_poly.type
_entity_poly.pdbx_seq_one_letter_code
_entity_poly.pdbx_strand_id
1 'polypeptide(L)'
;MTSDDIPDSKSLANENSGDESESIPLAQIAPSGATPKKRKSTKNGDGAIKRKKRAVIKDEDDDEPLASKSPAKAKPPKTKSDGKNGSKNVKKEPSQSSDAQLATPTDSIKKEKEEEETYKWWEAQDMDGEQKWESLHHNGVMFPPEYEPLPSHVKMYYDGKPVDLAPAAEEVAGFFAAMLETDHAQNPVFQKNFWNDFLQVVKESGGANVEMKDFTKADFTKMHAHFEMLKEQKKNMSRDEKKALKEAKEKEEEPYKTCLLNGRKEQVGNFRVEPPGLFRGRGAHPKTGKLKKRVYPEDITLNLSKECKVPEPPAGHQWGEVRHDNTVAWLAMWKENISDSLKYVRFAANSSVKGQSDFKKFETARNLKFHIDAIRKDYTKLLKDPLMQNRQMATATYLIDIFALRAGGEKGDDEADTVGCCSLRYEHITLKPPNQVIFDFLGKDSIRFYQEVEVDKQVFKNLRIFKKPPKQPGDDLFDRITPPMLNKQFQGYMKGLTAKVFRTYNASKTMQDQIDLIPNEGTVAEKVVRFNAANRTVAILCNHQRTVSKTHGHSVQRIHDKIKEMMWQKIRTKKMILELEPGLKRKDPKYFEELEDLSKEDEQHVHHLLLERAREQAQRKFERDNQKLKAEGKELLSTSVLDEKMEKIKEQEKELAEELKTGKPVMKSTTTVDKLKAQVEKLDGRIVNTTFQLQDKEDNSEVSLGTSKLNYIDPRLTVMFSKKFDVPIEKLFTKTLRDKFKWAIESADENWRF
;
A
#
# COMPACT_ATOMS: atom_id res chain seq x y z
N MET A 1 12.47 -37.80 -14.09
CA MET A 1 12.28 -38.22 -12.68
C MET A 1 13.40 -37.55 -11.89
N THR A 2 13.18 -36.47 -11.16
CA THR A 2 11.95 -35.78 -10.74
C THR A 2 11.61 -34.56 -11.62
N SER A 3 10.41 -34.01 -11.48
CA SER A 3 9.93 -32.80 -12.16
C SER A 3 9.58 -31.76 -11.09
N ASP A 4 10.40 -30.72 -10.98
CA ASP A 4 10.16 -29.62 -10.04
C ASP A 4 9.33 -28.54 -10.72
N ASP A 5 8.05 -28.46 -10.37
CA ASP A 5 7.08 -27.51 -10.94
C ASP A 5 7.33 -26.07 -10.47
N ILE A 6 7.56 -25.16 -11.41
CA ILE A 6 7.72 -23.71 -11.17
C ILE A 6 6.42 -22.99 -11.58
N PRO A 7 5.63 -22.44 -10.65
CA PRO A 7 4.41 -21.70 -10.99
C PRO A 7 4.73 -20.29 -11.48
N ASP A 8 4.31 -19.97 -12.72
CA ASP A 8 4.60 -18.68 -13.34
C ASP A 8 3.45 -17.66 -13.24
N SER A 9 3.72 -16.43 -13.69
CA SER A 9 3.14 -15.20 -13.21
C SER A 9 2.58 -14.33 -14.34
N LYS A 10 1.53 -13.56 -13.98
CA LYS A 10 0.88 -12.43 -14.69
C LYS A 10 -0.26 -12.73 -15.68
N SER A 11 -1.49 -12.52 -15.19
CA SER A 11 -2.49 -11.75 -15.93
C SER A 11 -3.38 -10.89 -15.02
N LEU A 12 -3.25 -9.57 -15.18
CA LEU A 12 -4.30 -8.54 -15.07
C LEU A 12 -5.26 -8.48 -13.87
N ALA A 13 -5.08 -7.38 -13.11
CA ALA A 13 -6.08 -6.64 -12.35
C ALA A 13 -7.58 -6.89 -12.65
N ASN A 14 -8.35 -7.25 -11.62
CA ASN A 14 -9.32 -6.34 -10.99
C ASN A 14 -9.89 -6.94 -9.68
N GLU A 15 -9.09 -7.00 -8.60
CA GLU A 15 -9.60 -7.30 -7.26
C GLU A 15 -9.13 -6.21 -6.29
N ASN A 16 -9.98 -5.20 -6.12
CA ASN A 16 -9.83 -4.17 -5.08
C ASN A 16 -10.90 -4.38 -3.98
N SER A 17 -10.96 -5.60 -3.46
CA SER A 17 -11.47 -5.85 -2.11
C SER A 17 -10.37 -5.45 -1.13
N GLY A 18 -10.64 -4.45 -0.29
CA GLY A 18 -9.62 -3.88 0.60
C GLY A 18 -9.23 -4.83 1.73
N ASP A 19 -8.24 -5.69 1.51
CA ASP A 19 -7.58 -6.47 2.55
C ASP A 19 -6.05 -6.42 2.36
N GLU A 20 -5.40 -5.34 2.82
CA GLU A 20 -3.94 -5.29 3.01
C GLU A 20 -3.56 -6.14 4.25
N SER A 21 -3.77 -7.46 4.18
CA SER A 21 -3.63 -8.41 5.30
C SER A 21 -2.46 -9.39 5.21
N GLU A 22 -1.77 -9.47 4.07
CA GLU A 22 -0.65 -10.41 3.90
C GLU A 22 0.69 -9.82 4.36
N SER A 23 0.84 -9.69 5.68
CA SER A 23 2.15 -9.52 6.32
C SER A 23 2.24 -10.34 7.61
N ILE A 24 2.97 -11.46 7.54
CA ILE A 24 3.26 -12.33 8.69
C ILE A 24 4.27 -11.62 9.60
N PRO A 25 4.02 -11.46 10.92
CA PRO A 25 4.95 -10.83 11.85
C PRO A 25 6.22 -11.66 12.11
N LEU A 26 7.34 -10.98 12.29
CA LEU A 26 8.66 -11.56 12.51
C LEU A 26 8.86 -12.04 13.96
N ALA A 27 8.18 -13.11 14.36
CA ALA A 27 8.15 -13.60 15.75
C ALA A 27 8.41 -15.11 15.90
N GLN A 28 9.40 -15.67 15.20
CA GLN A 28 9.87 -17.05 15.44
C GLN A 28 11.30 -17.35 14.94
N ILE A 29 12.28 -16.52 15.28
CA ILE A 29 13.71 -16.89 15.18
C ILE A 29 14.42 -16.51 16.48
N ALA A 30 14.72 -17.52 17.31
CA ALA A 30 15.62 -17.37 18.45
C ALA A 30 17.06 -17.66 17.97
N PRO A 31 18.00 -16.69 18.05
CA PRO A 31 19.39 -16.97 17.72
C PRO A 31 20.06 -17.77 18.85
N SER A 32 20.36 -19.04 18.57
CA SER A 32 21.16 -19.90 19.45
C SER A 32 22.55 -19.30 19.66
N GLY A 33 22.93 -19.08 20.93
CA GLY A 33 24.12 -18.31 21.27
C GLY A 33 25.46 -19.03 21.04
N ALA A 34 26.47 -18.26 20.63
CA ALA A 34 27.88 -18.62 20.72
C ALA A 34 28.65 -17.50 21.44
N THR A 35 29.30 -17.81 22.56
CA THR A 35 29.98 -16.82 23.41
C THR A 35 31.45 -16.63 23.03
N PRO A 36 31.93 -15.40 22.79
CA PRO A 36 33.37 -15.11 22.74
C PRO A 36 33.95 -14.91 24.16
N LYS A 37 35.14 -15.47 24.39
CA LYS A 37 35.82 -15.48 25.70
C LYS A 37 36.41 -14.11 26.09
N LYS A 38 36.46 -13.86 27.41
CA LYS A 38 37.22 -12.76 28.04
C LYS A 38 38.70 -12.78 27.63
N ARG A 39 39.27 -11.60 27.39
CA ARG A 39 40.70 -11.30 27.65
C ARG A 39 40.80 -10.05 28.54
N LYS A 40 41.80 -10.02 29.42
CA LYS A 40 41.87 -9.13 30.59
C LYS A 40 43.21 -8.37 30.59
N SER A 41 43.17 -7.05 30.79
CA SER A 41 44.25 -6.17 31.33
C SER A 41 45.58 -6.10 30.56
N THR A 42 46.42 -5.06 30.64
CA THR A 42 46.79 -4.12 31.74
C THR A 42 47.33 -2.76 31.23
N LYS A 43 47.24 -1.68 32.06
CA LYS A 43 48.21 -0.56 32.37
C LYS A 43 49.08 0.03 31.23
N ASN A 44 49.48 1.32 31.12
CA ASN A 44 49.42 2.60 31.88
C ASN A 44 49.75 3.74 30.84
N GLY A 45 49.83 5.05 31.12
CA GLY A 45 49.54 5.87 32.32
C GLY A 45 50.33 7.21 32.35
N ASP A 46 49.62 8.34 32.54
CA ASP A 46 50.08 9.74 32.81
C ASP A 46 50.88 10.59 31.80
N GLY A 47 50.56 11.90 31.79
CA GLY A 47 51.28 12.97 31.07
C GLY A 47 50.51 14.30 31.03
N ALA A 48 50.78 15.24 31.95
CA ALA A 48 50.00 16.48 32.13
C ALA A 48 50.78 17.78 31.83
N ILE A 49 50.15 18.78 31.19
CA ILE A 49 50.63 20.18 31.10
C ILE A 49 49.47 21.19 31.31
N LYS A 50 49.77 22.40 31.82
CA LYS A 50 48.86 23.39 32.43
C LYS A 50 48.79 24.77 31.72
N ARG A 51 47.62 25.45 31.82
CA ARG A 51 47.37 26.94 31.83
C ARG A 51 47.69 27.71 30.52
N LYS A 52 47.19 28.93 30.21
CA LYS A 52 46.40 30.05 30.85
C LYS A 52 45.28 30.50 29.86
N LYS A 53 44.12 31.12 30.16
CA LYS A 53 43.62 32.23 31.05
C LYS A 53 43.73 33.69 30.49
N ARG A 54 42.60 34.28 30.06
CA ARG A 54 42.11 35.71 30.18
C ARG A 54 40.61 35.72 29.74
N ALA A 55 39.63 36.15 30.56
CA ALA A 55 39.16 37.53 30.87
C ALA A 55 38.59 38.25 29.61
N VAL A 56 37.30 38.57 29.42
CA VAL A 56 36.16 39.09 30.25
C VAL A 56 36.17 40.61 30.47
N ILE A 57 35.07 41.25 30.03
CA ILE A 57 34.39 42.56 30.28
C ILE A 57 33.73 42.91 28.92
N LYS A 58 32.41 42.94 28.66
CA LYS A 58 31.17 43.35 29.37
C LYS A 58 30.87 44.86 29.27
N ASP A 59 29.64 45.16 28.84
CA ASP A 59 28.70 46.27 29.17
C ASP A 59 27.70 46.33 27.96
N GLU A 60 26.39 46.06 28.10
CA GLU A 60 25.30 46.86 28.73
C GLU A 60 24.97 48.15 27.93
N ASP A 61 23.73 48.63 27.70
CA ASP A 61 22.32 48.17 27.87
C ASP A 61 21.41 49.24 27.15
N ASP A 62 20.12 49.11 26.78
CA ASP A 62 19.13 48.02 26.54
C ASP A 62 17.96 48.63 25.67
N ASP A 63 16.68 48.33 25.94
CA ASP A 63 15.40 48.97 25.51
C ASP A 63 14.80 48.71 24.09
N GLU A 64 13.83 47.79 24.06
CA GLU A 64 12.55 47.87 23.30
C GLU A 64 11.59 48.85 24.03
N PRO A 65 10.48 49.45 23.46
CA PRO A 65 9.33 48.63 22.99
C PRO A 65 8.25 49.23 22.02
N LEU A 66 7.46 48.31 21.42
CA LEU A 66 5.98 48.32 21.21
C LEU A 66 5.15 49.45 20.49
N ALA A 67 4.42 48.99 19.44
CA ALA A 67 2.94 49.04 19.26
C ALA A 67 2.16 50.12 18.43
N SER A 68 1.69 49.66 17.25
CA SER A 68 0.26 49.66 16.78
C SER A 68 -0.45 50.91 16.19
N LYS A 69 -0.98 50.79 14.94
CA LYS A 69 -2.43 50.75 14.54
C LYS A 69 -2.69 51.09 13.05
N SER A 70 -3.82 50.59 12.53
CA SER A 70 -4.34 50.74 11.14
C SER A 70 -5.10 52.07 10.89
N PRO A 71 -5.57 52.35 9.65
CA PRO A 71 -6.99 52.10 9.32
C PRO A 71 -7.26 51.63 7.85
N ALA A 72 -8.53 51.56 7.42
CA ALA A 72 -8.98 50.85 6.21
C ALA A 72 -10.15 51.52 5.42
N LYS A 73 -10.46 50.94 4.23
CA LYS A 73 -11.68 51.02 3.36
C LYS A 73 -11.92 52.22 2.41
N ALA A 74 -12.18 51.91 1.12
CA ALA A 74 -13.40 52.29 0.35
C ALA A 74 -13.44 51.68 -1.09
N LYS A 75 -14.66 51.51 -1.67
CA LYS A 75 -15.02 51.04 -3.05
C LYS A 75 -16.54 51.27 -3.26
N PRO A 76 -17.17 51.00 -4.43
CA PRO A 76 -17.11 51.54 -5.81
C PRO A 76 -18.43 52.34 -6.16
N PRO A 77 -18.88 52.58 -7.44
CA PRO A 77 -19.72 51.59 -8.19
C PRO A 77 -19.88 51.70 -9.77
N LYS A 78 -20.17 50.54 -10.44
CA LYS A 78 -21.21 50.23 -11.50
C LYS A 78 -21.32 51.06 -12.84
N THR A 79 -21.84 50.63 -14.03
CA THR A 79 -22.49 49.39 -14.59
C THR A 79 -22.74 49.42 -16.13
N LYS A 80 -22.86 48.23 -16.80
CA LYS A 80 -23.74 47.86 -17.99
C LYS A 80 -23.54 48.54 -19.38
N SER A 81 -23.96 48.01 -20.55
CA SER A 81 -24.40 46.67 -21.05
C SER A 81 -24.44 46.58 -22.61
N ASP A 82 -24.67 45.36 -23.16
CA ASP A 82 -25.29 44.99 -24.48
C ASP A 82 -24.64 45.29 -25.87
N GLY A 83 -24.45 44.23 -26.69
CA GLY A 83 -25.29 44.04 -27.90
C GLY A 83 -24.75 44.23 -29.35
N LYS A 84 -24.65 43.11 -30.09
CA LYS A 84 -24.98 42.89 -31.54
C LYS A 84 -24.09 43.37 -32.75
N ASN A 85 -23.76 42.35 -33.58
CA ASN A 85 -23.87 42.23 -35.06
C ASN A 85 -22.97 42.96 -36.10
N GLY A 86 -22.35 42.13 -36.97
CA GLY A 86 -22.16 42.35 -38.43
C GLY A 86 -20.76 42.85 -38.89
N SER A 87 -20.26 42.58 -40.11
CA SER A 87 -20.67 41.66 -41.20
C SER A 87 -19.59 41.59 -42.33
N LYS A 88 -19.31 40.39 -42.89
CA LYS A 88 -18.82 40.04 -44.27
C LYS A 88 -17.68 40.85 -44.95
N ASN A 89 -16.60 40.24 -45.43
CA ASN A 89 -16.45 39.56 -46.77
C ASN A 89 -15.10 38.78 -46.81
N VAL A 90 -14.92 37.55 -47.37
CA VAL A 90 -15.08 37.06 -48.77
C VAL A 90 -13.96 37.62 -49.69
N LYS A 91 -13.07 36.88 -50.41
CA LYS A 91 -13.03 35.47 -50.90
C LYS A 91 -11.63 35.07 -51.46
N LYS A 92 -11.40 33.74 -51.66
CA LYS A 92 -10.61 33.00 -52.71
C LYS A 92 -9.39 32.15 -52.27
N GLU A 93 -9.52 30.84 -52.51
CA GLU A 93 -8.45 29.88 -52.85
C GLU A 93 -8.23 29.85 -54.40
N PRO A 94 -7.30 29.05 -54.97
CA PRO A 94 -7.56 27.59 -55.17
C PRO A 94 -6.34 26.62 -55.13
N SER A 95 -6.60 25.33 -54.80
CA SER A 95 -5.99 24.06 -55.32
C SER A 95 -4.46 23.84 -55.37
N GLN A 96 -3.83 22.65 -55.29
CA GLN A 96 -4.10 21.20 -55.01
C GLN A 96 -2.67 20.60 -54.78
N SER A 97 -2.37 19.53 -54.02
CA SER A 97 -2.71 18.12 -54.23
C SER A 97 -2.29 17.19 -53.06
N SER A 98 -3.08 16.12 -52.86
CA SER A 98 -2.82 14.75 -52.37
C SER A 98 -1.38 14.20 -52.27
N ASP A 99 -1.01 13.18 -51.46
CA ASP A 99 -1.71 12.04 -50.78
C ASP A 99 -1.17 11.85 -49.34
N ALA A 100 -1.85 11.34 -48.29
CA ALA A 100 -2.91 10.33 -48.05
C ALA A 100 -2.40 8.95 -47.55
N GLN A 101 -2.66 8.63 -46.28
CA GLN A 101 -2.81 7.26 -45.77
C GLN A 101 -3.81 7.21 -44.59
N LEU A 102 -4.78 6.30 -44.68
CA LEU A 102 -5.99 6.27 -43.84
C LEU A 102 -5.76 5.60 -42.47
N ALA A 103 -6.38 6.16 -41.43
CA ALA A 103 -6.78 5.45 -40.21
C ALA A 103 -8.33 5.39 -40.15
N THR A 104 -8.87 4.29 -39.62
CA THR A 104 -10.32 3.99 -39.68
C THR A 104 -11.16 4.73 -38.62
N PRO A 105 -12.38 5.19 -38.98
CA PRO A 105 -13.20 6.02 -38.09
C PRO A 105 -14.11 5.19 -37.17
N THR A 106 -13.57 4.64 -36.08
CA THR A 106 -14.39 3.99 -35.02
C THR A 106 -14.03 4.37 -33.57
N ASP A 107 -12.87 4.98 -33.31
CA ASP A 107 -12.46 5.38 -31.95
C ASP A 107 -12.78 6.84 -31.57
N SER A 108 -13.02 7.73 -32.54
CA SER A 108 -13.28 9.16 -32.28
C SER A 108 -14.62 9.41 -31.57
N ILE A 109 -15.66 8.60 -31.83
CA ILE A 109 -17.00 8.79 -31.28
C ILE A 109 -17.12 8.31 -29.81
N LYS A 110 -16.15 7.54 -29.29
CA LYS A 110 -16.12 7.12 -27.87
C LYS A 110 -15.43 8.11 -26.94
N LYS A 111 -14.61 9.04 -27.46
CA LYS A 111 -13.85 9.99 -26.63
C LYS A 111 -14.65 11.17 -26.10
N GLU A 112 -15.81 11.47 -26.69
CA GLU A 112 -16.62 12.66 -26.37
C GLU A 112 -17.81 12.38 -25.42
N LYS A 113 -17.82 11.22 -24.74
CA LYS A 113 -18.90 10.83 -23.80
C LYS A 113 -18.46 10.42 -22.39
N GLU A 114 -17.18 10.53 -22.05
CA GLU A 114 -16.66 10.17 -20.70
C GLU A 114 -16.21 11.38 -19.86
N GLU A 115 -16.33 12.61 -20.35
CA GLU A 115 -16.27 13.81 -19.51
C GLU A 115 -17.67 14.14 -18.94
N GLU A 116 -18.17 13.28 -18.05
CA GLU A 116 -19.09 13.78 -17.01
C GLU A 116 -18.32 14.85 -16.22
N GLU A 117 -18.78 16.11 -16.28
CA GLU A 117 -18.21 17.21 -15.50
C GLU A 117 -18.18 16.83 -14.02
N THR A 118 -17.02 16.36 -13.56
CA THR A 118 -16.89 15.78 -12.22
C THR A 118 -17.12 16.90 -11.21
N TYR A 119 -18.18 16.77 -10.40
CA TYR A 119 -18.55 17.82 -9.46
C TYR A 119 -17.38 18.25 -8.57
N LYS A 120 -16.88 19.47 -8.82
CA LYS A 120 -15.73 20.05 -8.15
C LYS A 120 -16.10 20.58 -6.77
N TRP A 121 -16.35 19.66 -5.84
CA TRP A 121 -16.77 19.98 -4.48
C TRP A 121 -15.80 20.90 -3.72
N TRP A 122 -14.54 21.01 -4.15
CA TRP A 122 -13.51 21.90 -3.60
C TRP A 122 -13.60 23.36 -4.09
N GLU A 123 -14.39 23.63 -5.14
CA GLU A 123 -14.72 24.98 -5.60
C GLU A 123 -16.07 25.48 -5.03
N ALA A 124 -16.85 24.58 -4.42
CA ALA A 124 -18.13 24.90 -3.79
C ALA A 124 -17.94 25.52 -2.39
N GLN A 125 -18.95 26.26 -1.92
CA GLN A 125 -18.95 26.80 -0.56
C GLN A 125 -19.05 25.68 0.49
N ASP A 126 -18.38 25.89 1.62
CA ASP A 126 -18.18 24.88 2.66
C ASP A 126 -19.52 24.47 3.32
N MET A 127 -19.90 23.20 3.18
CA MET A 127 -21.00 22.58 3.93
C MET A 127 -20.52 22.20 5.35
N ASP A 128 -19.98 23.15 6.10
CA ASP A 128 -19.40 22.91 7.44
C ASP A 128 -20.46 22.89 8.56
N GLY A 129 -21.61 22.28 8.26
CA GLY A 129 -22.76 22.14 9.16
C GLY A 129 -22.76 20.83 9.94
N GLU A 130 -23.65 20.74 10.93
CA GLU A 130 -23.95 19.50 11.67
C GLU A 130 -24.58 18.45 10.73
N GLN A 131 -25.53 18.89 9.90
CA GLN A 131 -26.11 18.13 8.80
C GLN A 131 -25.06 17.83 7.70
N LYS A 132 -24.97 16.56 7.29
CA LYS A 132 -24.03 16.04 6.27
C LYS A 132 -24.66 15.88 4.89
N TRP A 133 -25.99 15.78 4.83
CA TRP A 133 -26.73 15.65 3.58
C TRP A 133 -28.17 16.15 3.73
N GLU A 134 -28.75 16.61 2.63
CA GLU A 134 -30.16 16.99 2.49
C GLU A 134 -30.97 15.81 1.97
N SER A 135 -30.41 15.08 0.99
CA SER A 135 -30.98 13.81 0.55
C SER A 135 -29.94 12.73 0.30
N LEU A 136 -30.31 11.48 0.62
CA LEU A 136 -29.49 10.29 0.45
C LEU A 136 -30.36 9.12 -0.01
N HIS A 137 -30.11 8.62 -1.23
CA HIS A 137 -30.79 7.46 -1.80
C HIS A 137 -29.72 6.43 -2.19
N HIS A 138 -29.87 5.17 -1.81
CA HIS A 138 -28.93 4.10 -2.15
C HIS A 138 -29.65 2.75 -2.21
N ASN A 139 -29.11 1.76 -2.91
CA ASN A 139 -29.76 0.45 -3.09
C ASN A 139 -29.44 -0.56 -1.98
N GLY A 140 -29.23 -0.11 -0.74
CA GLY A 140 -28.89 -0.99 0.38
C GLY A 140 -27.45 -1.49 0.33
N VAL A 141 -27.26 -2.82 0.46
CA VAL A 141 -25.97 -3.52 0.48
C VAL A 141 -26.04 -4.82 -0.32
N MET A 142 -24.90 -5.30 -0.82
CA MET A 142 -24.79 -6.59 -1.50
C MET A 142 -24.36 -7.68 -0.50
N PHE A 143 -25.17 -8.73 -0.36
CA PHE A 143 -24.84 -9.89 0.48
C PHE A 143 -23.84 -10.84 -0.22
N PRO A 144 -23.03 -11.60 0.55
CA PRO A 144 -22.30 -12.74 -0.01
C PRO A 144 -23.26 -13.82 -0.50
N PRO A 145 -22.89 -14.63 -1.51
CA PRO A 145 -23.69 -15.78 -1.94
C PRO A 145 -24.07 -16.71 -0.80
N GLU A 146 -25.19 -17.41 -0.94
CA GLU A 146 -25.56 -18.51 -0.05
C GLU A 146 -24.53 -19.65 -0.12
N TYR A 147 -24.56 -20.53 0.87
CA TYR A 147 -23.65 -21.67 0.92
C TYR A 147 -24.11 -22.77 -0.05
N GLU A 148 -23.22 -23.19 -0.94
CA GLU A 148 -23.41 -24.36 -1.80
C GLU A 148 -22.84 -25.61 -1.07
N PRO A 149 -23.67 -26.60 -0.68
CA PRO A 149 -23.20 -27.81 -0.01
C PRO A 149 -22.21 -28.62 -0.84
N LEU A 150 -21.31 -29.33 -0.17
CA LEU A 150 -20.30 -30.13 -0.84
C LEU A 150 -20.91 -31.36 -1.56
N PRO A 151 -20.26 -31.87 -2.62
CA PRO A 151 -20.67 -33.13 -3.22
C PRO A 151 -20.65 -34.26 -2.18
N SER A 152 -21.67 -35.11 -2.15
CA SER A 152 -21.92 -36.10 -1.08
C SER A 152 -20.80 -37.13 -0.80
N HIS A 153 -19.76 -37.19 -1.64
CA HIS A 153 -18.56 -38.01 -1.44
C HIS A 153 -17.39 -37.26 -0.78
N VAL A 154 -17.46 -35.93 -0.71
CA VAL A 154 -16.50 -35.05 -0.05
C VAL A 154 -17.00 -34.77 1.35
N LYS A 155 -16.41 -35.42 2.35
CA LYS A 155 -16.80 -35.28 3.77
C LYS A 155 -15.60 -35.00 4.65
N MET A 156 -15.86 -34.38 5.79
CA MET A 156 -14.99 -34.43 6.96
C MET A 156 -14.92 -35.87 7.48
N TYR A 157 -13.77 -36.27 8.00
CA TYR A 157 -13.60 -37.54 8.70
C TYR A 157 -13.27 -37.29 10.17
N TYR A 158 -13.73 -38.18 11.06
CA TYR A 158 -13.41 -38.17 12.48
C TYR A 158 -13.11 -39.60 12.95
N ASP A 159 -11.92 -39.82 13.47
CA ASP A 159 -11.43 -41.15 13.89
C ASP A 159 -11.58 -42.21 12.77
N GLY A 160 -11.24 -41.80 11.54
CA GLY A 160 -11.37 -42.61 10.32
C GLY A 160 -12.79 -42.79 9.76
N LYS A 161 -13.83 -42.27 10.42
CA LYS A 161 -15.24 -42.39 9.99
C LYS A 161 -15.73 -41.13 9.27
N PRO A 162 -16.53 -41.24 8.19
CA PRO A 162 -17.12 -40.08 7.53
C PRO A 162 -18.18 -39.42 8.42
N VAL A 163 -18.11 -38.10 8.55
CA VAL A 163 -19.05 -37.31 9.35
C VAL A 163 -20.14 -36.75 8.44
N ASP A 164 -21.40 -36.94 8.83
CA ASP A 164 -22.57 -36.31 8.22
C ASP A 164 -22.83 -34.98 8.96
N LEU A 165 -22.67 -33.86 8.26
CA LEU A 165 -22.86 -32.51 8.78
C LEU A 165 -24.09 -31.86 8.13
N ALA A 166 -24.85 -31.09 8.91
CA ALA A 166 -25.83 -30.17 8.36
C ALA A 166 -25.12 -29.03 7.59
N PRO A 167 -25.75 -28.40 6.56
CA PRO A 167 -25.09 -27.42 5.70
C PRO A 167 -24.38 -26.28 6.44
N ALA A 168 -24.96 -25.75 7.53
CA ALA A 168 -24.34 -24.70 8.33
C ALA A 168 -23.05 -25.16 9.05
N ALA A 169 -22.97 -26.43 9.45
CA ALA A 169 -21.76 -27.00 10.03
C ALA A 169 -20.74 -27.38 8.93
N GLU A 170 -21.22 -27.84 7.76
CA GLU A 170 -20.38 -28.15 6.60
C GLU A 170 -19.67 -26.89 6.06
N GLU A 171 -20.36 -25.74 6.00
CA GLU A 171 -19.78 -24.43 5.66
C GLU A 171 -18.62 -24.08 6.60
N VAL A 172 -18.82 -24.25 7.92
CA VAL A 172 -17.82 -23.92 8.94
C VAL A 172 -16.61 -24.87 8.90
N ALA A 173 -16.83 -26.18 8.72
CA ALA A 173 -15.75 -27.13 8.47
C ALA A 173 -14.99 -26.80 7.17
N GLY A 174 -15.72 -26.36 6.14
CA GLY A 174 -15.17 -25.92 4.86
C GLY A 174 -14.22 -24.75 4.99
N PHE A 175 -14.51 -23.77 5.86
CA PHE A 175 -13.60 -22.65 6.13
C PHE A 175 -12.23 -23.11 6.66
N PHE A 176 -12.21 -24.07 7.59
CA PHE A 176 -10.95 -24.60 8.12
C PHE A 176 -10.22 -25.45 7.07
N ALA A 177 -10.94 -26.33 6.37
CA ALA A 177 -10.41 -27.15 5.29
C ALA A 177 -9.74 -26.31 4.17
N ALA A 178 -10.37 -25.20 3.77
CA ALA A 178 -9.83 -24.30 2.75
C ALA A 178 -8.53 -23.57 3.16
N MET A 179 -8.08 -23.70 4.41
CA MET A 179 -6.84 -23.09 4.91
C MET A 179 -5.88 -24.06 5.62
N LEU A 180 -6.07 -25.37 5.43
CA LEU A 180 -5.36 -26.45 6.14
C LEU A 180 -3.82 -26.35 6.09
N GLU A 181 -3.25 -25.91 4.96
CA GLU A 181 -1.80 -25.75 4.76
C GLU A 181 -1.24 -24.37 5.22
N THR A 182 -2.07 -23.51 5.80
CA THR A 182 -1.63 -22.16 6.23
C THR A 182 -1.09 -22.15 7.66
N ASP A 183 -0.19 -21.20 7.95
CA ASP A 183 0.32 -20.94 9.30
C ASP A 183 -0.81 -20.70 10.35
N HIS A 184 -1.98 -20.25 9.90
CA HIS A 184 -3.18 -20.11 10.76
C HIS A 184 -3.74 -21.47 11.20
N ALA A 185 -3.86 -22.44 10.30
CA ALA A 185 -4.38 -23.77 10.64
C ALA A 185 -3.44 -24.55 11.57
N GLN A 186 -2.15 -24.21 11.59
CA GLN A 186 -1.15 -24.77 12.51
C GLN A 186 -1.11 -24.10 13.89
N ASN A 187 -1.81 -22.97 14.09
CA ASN A 187 -1.80 -22.25 15.35
C ASN A 187 -2.74 -22.92 16.39
N PRO A 188 -2.25 -23.37 17.56
CA PRO A 188 -3.08 -24.06 18.55
C PRO A 188 -4.24 -23.23 19.11
N VAL A 189 -4.08 -21.89 19.21
CA VAL A 189 -5.17 -20.98 19.63
C VAL A 189 -6.24 -20.91 18.54
N PHE A 190 -5.82 -20.89 17.28
CA PHE A 190 -6.72 -20.90 16.13
C PHE A 190 -7.53 -22.19 16.07
N GLN A 191 -6.85 -23.35 16.14
CA GLN A 191 -7.49 -24.67 16.17
C GLN A 191 -8.50 -24.79 17.32
N LYS A 192 -8.11 -24.39 18.54
CA LYS A 192 -8.98 -24.43 19.72
C LYS A 192 -10.23 -23.56 19.56
N ASN A 193 -10.08 -22.32 19.10
CA ASN A 193 -11.21 -21.40 18.93
C ASN A 193 -12.14 -21.85 17.80
N PHE A 194 -11.58 -22.28 16.66
CA PHE A 194 -12.34 -22.88 15.57
C PHE A 194 -13.15 -24.09 16.06
N TRP A 195 -12.50 -25.03 16.76
CA TRP A 195 -13.13 -26.28 17.17
C TRP A 195 -14.29 -26.06 18.15
N ASN A 196 -14.14 -25.14 19.10
CA ASN A 196 -15.21 -24.77 20.03
C ASN A 196 -16.43 -24.19 19.29
N ASP A 197 -16.21 -23.21 18.41
CA ASP A 197 -17.29 -22.55 17.66
C ASP A 197 -17.93 -23.54 16.65
N PHE A 198 -17.15 -24.42 16.02
CA PHE A 198 -17.63 -25.48 15.13
C PHE A 198 -18.51 -26.50 15.85
N LEU A 199 -18.08 -27.03 17.01
CA LEU A 199 -18.90 -27.95 17.80
C LEU A 199 -20.19 -27.29 18.31
N GLN A 200 -20.17 -25.98 18.60
CA GLN A 200 -21.39 -25.23 18.89
C GLN A 200 -22.33 -25.21 17.68
N VAL A 201 -21.85 -24.88 16.48
CA VAL A 201 -22.68 -24.89 15.25
C VAL A 201 -23.22 -26.29 14.93
N VAL A 202 -22.43 -27.34 15.10
CA VAL A 202 -22.90 -28.74 14.95
C VAL A 202 -24.06 -29.02 15.90
N LYS A 203 -23.94 -28.63 17.18
CA LYS A 203 -25.02 -28.80 18.18
C LYS A 203 -26.27 -27.99 17.84
N GLU A 204 -26.11 -26.73 17.44
CA GLU A 204 -27.21 -25.84 17.05
C GLU A 204 -27.93 -26.31 15.77
N SER A 205 -27.22 -27.00 14.88
CA SER A 205 -27.74 -27.51 13.59
C SER A 205 -28.37 -28.91 13.66
N GLY A 206 -28.61 -29.46 14.87
CA GLY A 206 -29.23 -30.78 15.08
C GLY A 206 -28.26 -31.95 15.32
N GLY A 207 -26.96 -31.69 15.43
CA GLY A 207 -25.92 -32.68 15.72
C GLY A 207 -25.25 -33.26 14.47
N ALA A 208 -24.48 -34.34 14.68
CA ALA A 208 -23.79 -35.10 13.65
C ALA A 208 -23.93 -36.61 13.93
N ASN A 209 -23.69 -37.44 12.92
CA ASN A 209 -23.71 -38.90 13.02
C ASN A 209 -22.59 -39.49 13.93
N VAL A 210 -21.57 -38.71 14.27
CA VAL A 210 -20.41 -39.10 15.09
C VAL A 210 -20.22 -38.08 16.22
N GLU A 211 -19.99 -38.55 17.44
CA GLU A 211 -19.67 -37.67 18.57
C GLU A 211 -18.23 -37.17 18.48
N MET A 212 -18.07 -35.86 18.22
CA MET A 212 -16.78 -35.20 18.07
C MET A 212 -16.38 -34.47 19.36
N LYS A 213 -15.15 -34.68 19.82
CA LYS A 213 -14.60 -34.10 21.07
C LYS A 213 -13.17 -33.60 20.89
N ASP A 214 -12.29 -34.43 20.33
CA ASP A 214 -10.87 -34.16 20.19
C ASP A 214 -10.54 -33.67 18.78
N PHE A 215 -10.02 -32.45 18.65
CA PHE A 215 -9.62 -31.88 17.37
C PHE A 215 -8.55 -32.73 16.65
N THR A 216 -7.68 -33.43 17.38
CA THR A 216 -6.61 -34.24 16.76
C THR A 216 -7.13 -35.46 15.98
N LYS A 217 -8.40 -35.83 16.19
CA LYS A 217 -9.08 -36.90 15.45
C LYS A 217 -9.83 -36.41 14.20
N ALA A 218 -9.90 -35.10 13.98
CA ALA A 218 -10.56 -34.49 12.85
C ALA A 218 -9.64 -34.47 11.61
N ASP A 219 -10.15 -34.96 10.48
CA ASP A 219 -9.47 -34.96 9.19
C ASP A 219 -10.30 -34.18 8.16
N PHE A 220 -9.68 -33.10 7.65
CA PHE A 220 -10.24 -32.19 6.67
C PHE A 220 -9.58 -32.34 5.28
N THR A 221 -8.66 -33.30 5.10
CA THR A 221 -7.82 -33.41 3.88
C THR A 221 -8.64 -33.60 2.60
N LYS A 222 -9.72 -34.38 2.64
CA LYS A 222 -10.59 -34.58 1.46
C LYS A 222 -11.35 -33.32 1.06
N MET A 223 -11.81 -32.54 2.05
CA MET A 223 -12.42 -31.23 1.80
C MET A 223 -11.38 -30.25 1.24
N HIS A 224 -10.16 -30.23 1.81
CA HIS A 224 -9.06 -29.41 1.32
C HIS A 224 -8.70 -29.72 -0.14
N ALA A 225 -8.53 -30.99 -0.49
CA ALA A 225 -8.26 -31.44 -1.85
C ALA A 225 -9.37 -31.02 -2.85
N HIS A 226 -10.64 -31.03 -2.41
CA HIS A 226 -11.75 -30.53 -3.22
C HIS A 226 -11.66 -29.00 -3.45
N PHE A 227 -11.33 -28.21 -2.43
CA PHE A 227 -11.17 -26.76 -2.59
C PHE A 227 -9.96 -26.38 -3.47
N GLU A 228 -8.83 -27.08 -3.35
CA GLU A 228 -7.69 -26.88 -4.25
C GLU A 228 -8.02 -27.30 -5.70
N MET A 229 -8.80 -28.37 -5.90
CA MET A 229 -9.33 -28.75 -7.22
C MET A 229 -10.23 -27.64 -7.81
N LEU A 230 -11.17 -27.08 -7.03
CA LEU A 230 -12.03 -25.98 -7.48
C LEU A 230 -11.23 -24.71 -7.84
N LYS A 231 -10.20 -24.40 -7.05
CA LYS A 231 -9.27 -23.29 -7.26
C LYS A 231 -8.46 -23.47 -8.55
N GLU A 232 -7.97 -24.68 -8.82
CA GLU A 232 -7.24 -25.01 -10.05
C GLU A 232 -8.18 -25.03 -11.27
N GLN A 233 -9.42 -25.52 -11.14
CA GLN A 233 -10.46 -25.39 -12.17
C GLN A 233 -10.74 -23.91 -12.49
N LYS A 234 -10.91 -23.06 -11.47
CA LYS A 234 -11.09 -21.60 -11.64
C LYS A 234 -9.89 -20.94 -12.31
N LYS A 235 -8.67 -21.39 -12.01
CA LYS A 235 -7.43 -20.97 -12.67
C LYS A 235 -7.37 -21.42 -14.13
N ASN A 236 -7.90 -22.60 -14.46
CA ASN A 236 -7.90 -23.19 -15.81
C ASN A 236 -9.13 -22.84 -16.67
N MET A 237 -10.16 -22.18 -16.14
CA MET A 237 -11.26 -21.62 -16.94
C MET A 237 -10.74 -20.76 -18.10
N SER A 238 -11.43 -20.82 -19.24
CA SER A 238 -11.08 -20.04 -20.42
C SER A 238 -11.17 -18.53 -20.14
N ARG A 239 -10.50 -17.75 -20.99
CA ARG A 239 -10.54 -16.28 -20.91
C ARG A 239 -11.96 -15.75 -21.09
N ASP A 240 -12.75 -16.40 -21.93
CA ASP A 240 -14.06 -15.88 -22.33
C ASP A 240 -15.14 -16.26 -21.30
N GLU A 241 -15.04 -17.43 -20.64
CA GLU A 241 -15.81 -17.76 -19.43
C GLU A 241 -15.48 -16.81 -18.27
N LYS A 242 -14.19 -16.57 -18.00
CA LYS A 242 -13.74 -15.59 -16.98
C LYS A 242 -14.26 -14.18 -17.27
N LYS A 243 -14.35 -13.80 -18.55
CA LYS A 243 -14.93 -12.52 -18.98
C LYS A 243 -16.43 -12.49 -18.74
N ALA A 244 -17.17 -13.52 -19.13
CA ALA A 244 -18.63 -13.61 -18.92
C ALA A 244 -19.00 -13.58 -17.43
N LEU A 245 -18.29 -14.34 -16.58
CA LEU A 245 -18.46 -14.31 -15.12
C LEU A 245 -18.18 -12.93 -14.53
N LYS A 246 -17.15 -12.24 -15.03
CA LYS A 246 -16.83 -10.86 -14.62
C LYS A 246 -17.92 -9.88 -15.05
N GLU A 247 -18.42 -9.95 -16.28
CA GLU A 247 -19.48 -9.07 -16.79
C GLU A 247 -20.82 -9.31 -16.06
N ALA A 248 -21.16 -10.56 -15.74
CA ALA A 248 -22.33 -10.91 -14.93
C ALA A 248 -22.22 -10.30 -13.51
N LYS A 249 -21.09 -10.50 -12.83
CA LYS A 249 -20.82 -9.93 -11.51
C LYS A 249 -20.79 -8.41 -11.52
N GLU A 250 -20.17 -7.78 -12.53
CA GLU A 250 -20.14 -6.32 -12.64
C GLU A 250 -21.53 -5.71 -12.84
N LYS A 251 -22.44 -6.42 -13.53
CA LYS A 251 -23.85 -6.03 -13.70
C LYS A 251 -24.66 -6.19 -12.41
N GLU A 252 -24.45 -7.27 -11.67
CA GLU A 252 -25.08 -7.53 -10.36
C GLU A 252 -24.66 -6.47 -9.31
N GLU A 253 -23.38 -6.07 -9.34
CA GLU A 253 -22.83 -5.08 -8.42
C GLU A 253 -23.21 -3.63 -8.78
N GLU A 254 -23.57 -3.33 -10.02
CA GLU A 254 -23.78 -1.96 -10.52
C GLU A 254 -24.77 -1.11 -9.69
N PRO A 255 -25.93 -1.62 -9.23
CA PRO A 255 -26.84 -0.86 -8.38
C PRO A 255 -26.22 -0.44 -7.04
N TYR A 256 -25.27 -1.21 -6.51
CA TYR A 256 -24.67 -1.00 -5.18
C TYR A 256 -23.41 -0.12 -5.22
N LYS A 257 -22.77 0.02 -6.39
CA LYS A 257 -21.57 0.85 -6.57
C LYS A 257 -21.83 2.34 -6.36
N THR A 258 -23.07 2.82 -6.53
CA THR A 258 -23.39 4.25 -6.44
C THR A 258 -24.66 4.56 -5.66
N CYS A 259 -24.73 5.80 -5.19
CA CYS A 259 -25.86 6.38 -4.45
C CYS A 259 -26.14 7.80 -4.98
N LEU A 260 -27.31 8.37 -4.65
CA LEU A 260 -27.64 9.77 -4.91
C LEU A 260 -27.53 10.57 -3.62
N LEU A 261 -26.57 11.50 -3.58
CA LEU A 261 -26.30 12.43 -2.49
C LEU A 261 -26.67 13.85 -2.92
N ASN A 262 -27.69 14.44 -2.30
CA ASN A 262 -28.28 15.73 -2.68
C ASN A 262 -28.56 15.79 -4.20
N GLY A 263 -29.18 14.72 -4.73
CA GLY A 263 -29.48 14.55 -6.16
C GLY A 263 -28.30 14.20 -7.09
N ARG A 264 -27.06 14.13 -6.58
CA ARG A 264 -25.85 13.84 -7.39
C ARG A 264 -25.36 12.41 -7.20
N LYS A 265 -24.92 11.76 -8.27
CA LYS A 265 -24.36 10.40 -8.25
C LYS A 265 -23.00 10.39 -7.56
N GLU A 266 -22.88 9.60 -6.49
CA GLU A 266 -21.68 9.44 -5.69
C GLU A 266 -21.30 7.97 -5.56
N GLN A 267 -20.00 7.68 -5.53
CA GLN A 267 -19.48 6.31 -5.43
C GLN A 267 -19.55 5.78 -3.99
N VAL A 268 -20.00 4.54 -3.83
CA VAL A 268 -20.04 3.81 -2.56
C VAL A 268 -18.79 2.94 -2.45
N GLY A 269 -18.19 2.88 -1.26
CA GLY A 269 -16.97 2.12 -1.02
C GLY A 269 -17.22 0.63 -0.80
N ASN A 270 -17.37 0.24 0.46
CA ASN A 270 -17.52 -1.14 0.88
C ASN A 270 -18.99 -1.59 0.93
N PHE A 271 -19.68 -1.56 -0.22
CA PHE A 271 -21.10 -1.94 -0.34
C PHE A 271 -21.37 -3.45 -0.19
N ARG A 272 -20.33 -4.30 -0.25
CA ARG A 272 -20.44 -5.74 -0.02
C ARG A 272 -20.33 -6.06 1.46
N VAL A 273 -21.28 -6.82 1.98
CA VAL A 273 -21.25 -7.37 3.34
C VAL A 273 -20.10 -8.38 3.44
N GLU A 274 -19.36 -8.38 4.56
CA GLU A 274 -18.24 -9.30 4.77
C GLU A 274 -18.73 -10.76 4.81
N PRO A 275 -18.14 -11.69 4.05
CA PRO A 275 -18.56 -13.09 4.08
C PRO A 275 -18.22 -13.75 5.44
N PRO A 276 -19.01 -14.78 5.82
CA PRO A 276 -18.66 -15.64 6.95
C PRO A 276 -17.29 -16.30 6.74
N GLY A 277 -16.68 -16.75 7.83
CA GLY A 277 -15.36 -17.37 7.80
C GLY A 277 -14.66 -17.32 9.15
N LEU A 278 -13.42 -17.78 9.23
CA LEU A 278 -12.67 -17.74 10.48
C LEU A 278 -11.92 -16.41 10.65
N PHE A 279 -11.95 -15.85 11.87
CA PHE A 279 -11.26 -14.61 12.21
C PHE A 279 -9.76 -14.87 12.36
N ARG A 280 -8.94 -14.30 11.46
CA ARG A 280 -7.48 -14.50 11.49
C ARG A 280 -6.77 -13.62 12.52
N GLY A 281 -7.28 -12.42 12.80
CA GLY A 281 -6.61 -11.44 13.65
C GLY A 281 -5.27 -10.96 13.07
N ARG A 282 -4.48 -10.22 13.86
CA ARG A 282 -3.08 -9.87 13.57
C ARG A 282 -2.24 -10.09 14.83
N GLY A 283 -0.99 -10.56 14.65
CA GLY A 283 -0.14 -10.99 15.77
C GLY A 283 -0.75 -12.14 16.58
N ALA A 284 -0.39 -12.21 17.86
CA ALA A 284 -0.90 -13.19 18.82
C ALA A 284 -2.31 -12.81 19.32
N HIS A 285 -3.28 -12.69 18.41
CA HIS A 285 -4.65 -12.28 18.75
C HIS A 285 -5.42 -13.41 19.47
N PRO A 286 -5.94 -13.22 20.68
CA PRO A 286 -6.54 -14.30 21.48
C PRO A 286 -7.79 -14.91 20.85
N LYS A 287 -8.58 -14.11 20.12
CA LYS A 287 -9.76 -14.55 19.33
C LYS A 287 -9.44 -15.16 17.95
N THR A 288 -8.18 -15.35 17.57
CA THR A 288 -7.81 -15.96 16.28
C THR A 288 -8.45 -17.36 16.15
N GLY A 289 -9.03 -17.70 15.00
CA GLY A 289 -9.77 -18.95 14.75
C GLY A 289 -11.27 -18.90 15.02
N LYS A 290 -11.79 -17.89 15.73
CA LYS A 290 -13.24 -17.78 16.00
C LYS A 290 -14.07 -17.59 14.73
N LEU A 291 -15.31 -18.09 14.75
CA LEU A 291 -16.25 -17.98 13.64
C LEU A 291 -16.80 -16.56 13.51
N LYS A 292 -16.50 -15.88 12.38
CA LYS A 292 -17.26 -14.72 11.90
C LYS A 292 -18.56 -15.25 11.30
N LYS A 293 -19.68 -14.92 11.92
CA LYS A 293 -21.01 -15.36 11.50
C LYS A 293 -21.43 -14.67 10.19
N ARG A 294 -22.32 -15.32 9.45
CA ARG A 294 -23.02 -14.71 8.31
C ARG A 294 -23.91 -13.58 8.84
N VAL A 295 -23.87 -12.43 8.18
CA VAL A 295 -24.68 -11.25 8.50
C VAL A 295 -25.92 -11.30 7.62
N TYR A 296 -27.11 -11.28 8.23
CA TYR A 296 -28.40 -11.32 7.57
C TYR A 296 -29.03 -9.92 7.47
N PRO A 297 -30.05 -9.70 6.64
CA PRO A 297 -30.76 -8.42 6.56
C PRO A 297 -31.27 -7.90 7.91
N GLU A 298 -31.66 -8.82 8.80
CA GLU A 298 -32.13 -8.55 10.16
C GLU A 298 -31.04 -7.96 11.08
N ASP A 299 -29.75 -8.13 10.75
CA ASP A 299 -28.62 -7.55 11.48
C ASP A 299 -28.26 -6.13 11.01
N ILE A 300 -28.87 -5.65 9.92
CA ILE A 300 -28.45 -4.44 9.20
C ILE A 300 -29.41 -3.27 9.45
N THR A 301 -28.83 -2.16 9.89
CA THR A 301 -29.48 -0.84 9.91
C THR A 301 -29.14 -0.08 8.62
N LEU A 302 -30.13 0.32 7.82
CA LEU A 302 -29.95 1.24 6.70
C LEU A 302 -30.10 2.71 7.13
N ASN A 303 -29.47 3.66 6.43
CA ASN A 303 -29.62 5.09 6.65
C ASN A 303 -29.75 5.88 5.34
N LEU A 304 -30.96 6.39 5.10
CA LEU A 304 -31.37 7.08 3.87
C LEU A 304 -32.37 8.19 4.16
N SER A 305 -32.74 8.99 3.17
CA SER A 305 -33.80 10.00 3.30
C SER A 305 -35.16 9.38 3.65
N LYS A 306 -35.94 10.08 4.47
CA LYS A 306 -37.33 9.71 4.81
C LYS A 306 -38.26 9.64 3.59
N GLU A 307 -38.03 10.51 2.61
CA GLU A 307 -38.81 10.57 1.36
C GLU A 307 -38.39 9.52 0.30
N CYS A 308 -37.32 8.76 0.55
CA CYS A 308 -36.78 7.79 -0.40
C CYS A 308 -37.48 6.43 -0.26
N LYS A 309 -37.73 5.73 -1.38
CA LYS A 309 -38.12 4.32 -1.33
C LYS A 309 -37.02 3.52 -0.63
N VAL A 310 -37.36 2.83 0.45
CA VAL A 310 -36.45 1.91 1.14
C VAL A 310 -36.08 0.76 0.17
N PRO A 311 -34.80 0.38 0.06
CA PRO A 311 -34.40 -0.81 -0.70
C PRO A 311 -35.14 -2.05 -0.24
N GLU A 312 -35.57 -2.89 -1.17
CA GLU A 312 -36.20 -4.16 -0.80
C GLU A 312 -35.12 -5.13 -0.27
N PRO A 313 -35.35 -5.78 0.88
CA PRO A 313 -34.47 -6.83 1.37
C PRO A 313 -34.55 -8.07 0.46
N PRO A 314 -33.60 -9.02 0.57
CA PRO A 314 -33.73 -10.35 -0.02
C PRO A 314 -35.09 -11.00 0.27
N ALA A 315 -35.59 -11.82 -0.66
CA ALA A 315 -36.92 -12.42 -0.54
C ALA A 315 -37.06 -13.25 0.75
N GLY A 316 -38.12 -13.01 1.51
CA GLY A 316 -38.37 -13.68 2.80
C GLY A 316 -37.74 -13.01 4.03
N HIS A 317 -36.90 -11.98 3.84
CA HIS A 317 -36.22 -11.26 4.91
C HIS A 317 -36.80 -9.86 5.17
N GLN A 318 -36.38 -9.24 6.28
CA GLN A 318 -36.62 -7.84 6.60
C GLN A 318 -35.35 -7.15 7.11
N TRP A 319 -35.23 -5.84 6.89
CA TRP A 319 -34.14 -5.05 7.48
C TRP A 319 -34.29 -4.95 9.00
N GLY A 320 -33.18 -5.08 9.73
CA GLY A 320 -33.17 -4.92 11.18
C GLY A 320 -33.64 -3.54 11.65
N GLU A 321 -33.23 -2.48 10.94
CA GLU A 321 -33.71 -1.12 11.19
C GLU A 321 -33.55 -0.21 9.96
N VAL A 322 -34.39 0.80 9.82
CA VAL A 322 -34.22 1.90 8.85
C VAL A 322 -34.18 3.23 9.60
N ARG A 323 -33.10 3.99 9.40
CA ARG A 323 -32.88 5.32 9.98
C ARG A 323 -32.85 6.41 8.91
N HIS A 324 -33.04 7.64 9.38
CA HIS A 324 -33.04 8.87 8.58
C HIS A 324 -32.17 9.95 9.24
N ASP A 325 -30.99 9.55 9.75
CA ASP A 325 -30.04 10.42 10.45
C ASP A 325 -29.12 11.14 9.46
N ASN A 326 -29.40 12.42 9.26
CA ASN A 326 -28.63 13.29 8.36
C ASN A 326 -27.38 13.91 9.01
N THR A 327 -27.09 13.64 10.29
CA THR A 327 -25.86 14.10 10.97
C THR A 327 -24.67 13.17 10.71
N VAL A 328 -24.92 11.98 10.15
CA VAL A 328 -23.92 10.94 9.88
C VAL A 328 -23.76 10.62 8.38
N ALA A 329 -22.57 10.17 8.02
CA ALA A 329 -22.16 9.88 6.64
C ALA A 329 -21.86 8.38 6.40
N TRP A 330 -22.71 7.50 6.94
CA TRP A 330 -22.74 6.07 6.64
C TRP A 330 -24.11 5.71 6.04
N LEU A 331 -24.13 4.72 5.15
CA LEU A 331 -25.31 4.30 4.37
C LEU A 331 -25.98 3.06 4.97
N ALA A 332 -25.18 2.16 5.53
CA ALA A 332 -25.64 1.02 6.30
C ALA A 332 -24.64 0.70 7.41
N MET A 333 -25.09 0.02 8.47
CA MET A 333 -24.25 -0.47 9.55
C MET A 333 -24.77 -1.79 10.11
N TRP A 334 -23.88 -2.57 10.71
CA TRP A 334 -24.20 -3.79 11.46
C TRP A 334 -23.18 -4.00 12.56
N LYS A 335 -23.48 -4.88 13.52
CA LYS A 335 -22.55 -5.28 14.59
C LYS A 335 -21.86 -6.59 14.21
N GLU A 336 -20.54 -6.67 14.29
CA GLU A 336 -19.83 -7.93 14.07
C GLU A 336 -19.61 -8.70 15.39
N ASN A 337 -19.53 -10.03 15.30
CA ASN A 337 -19.68 -10.93 16.45
C ASN A 337 -18.37 -11.34 17.16
N ILE A 338 -17.20 -10.85 16.72
CA ILE A 338 -15.89 -11.18 17.31
C ILE A 338 -15.50 -10.16 18.37
N SER A 339 -15.64 -8.87 18.06
CA SER A 339 -15.28 -7.76 18.95
C SER A 339 -16.45 -6.84 19.30
N ASP A 340 -17.68 -7.25 18.96
CA ASP A 340 -18.92 -6.49 19.20
C ASP A 340 -18.91 -5.08 18.56
N SER A 341 -18.03 -4.88 17.56
CA SER A 341 -17.77 -3.59 16.94
C SER A 341 -18.76 -3.28 15.82
N LEU A 342 -18.97 -1.98 15.55
CA LEU A 342 -19.85 -1.52 14.48
C LEU A 342 -19.10 -1.42 13.16
N LYS A 343 -19.56 -2.18 12.17
CA LYS A 343 -19.17 -2.10 10.76
C LYS A 343 -20.09 -1.13 10.03
N TYR A 344 -19.59 -0.50 8.96
CA TYR A 344 -20.31 0.55 8.24
C TYR A 344 -20.03 0.48 6.73
N VAL A 345 -21.07 0.56 5.90
CA VAL A 345 -20.95 0.96 4.50
C VAL A 345 -20.83 2.48 4.42
N ARG A 346 -19.82 2.97 3.70
CA ARG A 346 -19.55 4.41 3.54
C ARG A 346 -19.26 4.76 2.09
N PHE A 347 -19.37 6.05 1.76
CA PHE A 347 -18.93 6.59 0.47
C PHE A 347 -17.46 6.23 0.17
N ALA A 348 -17.16 6.03 -1.12
CA ALA A 348 -15.83 5.69 -1.63
C ALA A 348 -14.81 6.80 -1.39
N ALA A 349 -13.51 6.47 -1.46
CA ALA A 349 -12.44 7.41 -1.15
C ALA A 349 -12.37 8.64 -2.07
N ASN A 350 -12.89 8.52 -3.31
CA ASN A 350 -12.99 9.59 -4.30
C ASN A 350 -14.31 10.39 -4.25
N SER A 351 -15.24 10.05 -3.36
CA SER A 351 -16.47 10.82 -3.16
C SER A 351 -16.22 12.22 -2.59
N SER A 352 -17.15 13.15 -2.81
CA SER A 352 -17.04 14.51 -2.23
C SER A 352 -16.93 14.50 -0.71
N VAL A 353 -17.76 13.71 -0.02
CA VAL A 353 -17.78 13.62 1.46
C VAL A 353 -16.44 13.13 2.02
N LYS A 354 -15.81 12.14 1.37
CA LYS A 354 -14.49 11.65 1.79
C LYS A 354 -13.38 12.62 1.42
N GLY A 355 -13.46 13.23 0.24
CA GLY A 355 -12.55 14.28 -0.22
C GLY A 355 -12.49 15.46 0.74
N GLN A 356 -13.63 16.01 1.14
CA GLN A 356 -13.74 17.10 2.12
C GLN A 356 -13.14 16.74 3.48
N SER A 357 -13.39 15.51 3.96
CA SER A 357 -12.83 15.02 5.22
C SER A 357 -11.30 14.90 5.17
N ASP A 358 -10.74 14.40 4.06
CA ASP A 358 -9.29 14.32 3.86
C ASP A 358 -8.66 15.70 3.66
N PHE A 359 -9.33 16.63 2.96
CA PHE A 359 -8.92 18.03 2.83
C PHE A 359 -8.81 18.71 4.21
N LYS A 360 -9.90 18.68 4.99
CA LYS A 360 -9.95 19.29 6.34
C LYS A 360 -8.93 18.68 7.30
N LYS A 361 -8.64 17.37 7.18
CA LYS A 361 -7.55 16.70 7.90
C LYS A 361 -6.19 17.31 7.56
N PHE A 362 -5.88 17.54 6.29
CA PHE A 362 -4.61 18.14 5.87
C PHE A 362 -4.54 19.62 6.22
N GLU A 363 -5.61 20.41 6.09
CA GLU A 363 -5.64 21.81 6.58
C GLU A 363 -5.44 21.91 8.09
N THR A 364 -6.03 20.99 8.88
CA THR A 364 -5.78 20.93 10.33
C THR A 364 -4.30 20.64 10.63
N ALA A 365 -3.66 19.79 9.83
CA ALA A 365 -2.22 19.51 9.96
C ALA A 365 -1.35 20.70 9.51
N ARG A 366 -1.75 21.46 8.49
CA ARG A 366 -1.08 22.71 8.08
C ARG A 366 -1.20 23.78 9.16
N ASN A 367 -2.38 23.94 9.76
CA ASN A 367 -2.61 24.93 10.82
C ASN A 367 -1.75 24.66 12.07
N LEU A 368 -1.46 23.38 12.39
CA LEU A 368 -0.54 23.02 13.49
C LEU A 368 0.85 23.68 13.33
N LYS A 369 1.31 23.95 12.10
CA LYS A 369 2.58 24.66 11.83
C LYS A 369 2.69 26.01 12.54
N PHE A 370 1.58 26.73 12.73
CA PHE A 370 1.56 28.03 13.42
C PHE A 370 1.49 27.91 14.96
N HIS A 371 1.20 26.72 15.48
CA HIS A 371 1.06 26.44 16.92
C HIS A 371 2.18 25.55 17.48
N ILE A 372 2.92 24.84 16.62
CA ILE A 372 3.88 23.80 17.03
C ILE A 372 4.99 24.34 17.93
N ASP A 373 5.55 25.52 17.65
CA ASP A 373 6.64 26.07 18.45
C ASP A 373 6.18 26.54 19.84
N ALA A 374 4.93 27.00 19.96
CA ALA A 374 4.31 27.29 21.25
C ALA A 374 4.10 26.01 22.07
N ILE A 375 3.57 24.95 21.44
CA ILE A 375 3.42 23.63 22.07
C ILE A 375 4.78 23.07 22.53
N ARG A 376 5.83 23.23 21.70
CA ARG A 376 7.20 22.80 22.02
C ARG A 376 7.79 23.56 23.20
N LYS A 377 7.62 24.88 23.24
CA LYS A 377 8.03 25.73 24.38
C LYS A 377 7.32 25.31 25.67
N ASP A 378 6.02 25.06 25.60
CA ASP A 378 5.20 24.68 26.74
C ASP A 378 5.53 23.30 27.29
N TYR A 379 5.58 22.26 26.44
CA TYR A 379 5.97 20.94 26.94
C TYR A 379 7.40 20.98 27.49
N THR A 380 8.32 21.73 26.88
CA THR A 380 9.71 21.85 27.35
C THR A 380 9.80 22.49 28.74
N LYS A 381 8.92 23.44 29.05
CA LYS A 381 8.72 23.96 30.41
C LYS A 381 8.15 22.88 31.34
N LEU A 382 7.07 22.22 30.93
CA LEU A 382 6.35 21.21 31.71
C LEU A 382 7.17 19.94 31.98
N LEU A 383 8.19 19.63 31.18
CA LEU A 383 9.15 18.55 31.43
C LEU A 383 9.86 18.69 32.81
N LYS A 384 9.90 19.89 33.40
CA LYS A 384 10.50 20.16 34.72
C LYS A 384 9.47 20.36 35.84
N ASP A 385 8.18 20.46 35.52
CA ASP A 385 7.08 20.82 36.42
C ASP A 385 7.04 19.97 37.70
N PRO A 386 6.69 20.50 38.89
CA PRO A 386 6.61 19.69 40.11
C PRO A 386 5.55 18.58 40.04
N LEU A 387 4.47 18.75 39.28
CA LEU A 387 3.40 17.76 39.18
C LEU A 387 3.79 16.62 38.23
N MET A 388 3.77 15.38 38.73
CA MET A 388 4.16 14.20 37.95
C MET A 388 3.31 14.02 36.68
N GLN A 389 2.01 14.31 36.76
CA GLN A 389 1.09 14.25 35.63
C GLN A 389 1.49 15.22 34.51
N ASN A 390 1.90 16.45 34.85
CA ASN A 390 2.41 17.43 33.88
C ASN A 390 3.70 16.94 33.21
N ARG A 391 4.64 16.35 33.98
CA ARG A 391 5.87 15.75 33.41
C ARG A 391 5.58 14.59 32.47
N GLN A 392 4.66 13.70 32.85
CA GLN A 392 4.26 12.58 32.00
C GLN A 392 3.61 13.09 30.71
N MET A 393 2.65 14.02 30.83
CA MET A 393 1.96 14.62 29.70
C MET A 393 2.92 15.33 28.73
N ALA A 394 3.87 16.10 29.26
CA ALA A 394 4.91 16.75 28.47
C ALA A 394 5.86 15.75 27.80
N THR A 395 6.21 14.67 28.50
CA THR A 395 7.09 13.63 27.95
C THR A 395 6.40 12.82 26.86
N ALA A 396 5.12 12.44 27.05
CA ALA A 396 4.32 11.78 26.02
C ALA A 396 4.08 12.70 24.80
N THR A 397 3.84 14.00 25.02
CA THR A 397 3.73 14.98 23.93
C THR A 397 5.02 15.08 23.13
N TYR A 398 6.19 15.15 23.79
CA TYR A 398 7.51 15.10 23.13
C TYR A 398 7.69 13.82 22.30
N LEU A 399 7.30 12.65 22.81
CA LEU A 399 7.43 11.40 22.06
C LEU A 399 6.49 11.32 20.84
N ILE A 400 5.29 11.91 20.93
CA ILE A 400 4.34 12.01 19.81
C ILE A 400 4.82 13.02 18.75
N ASP A 401 5.38 14.16 19.16
CA ASP A 401 5.92 15.19 18.27
C ASP A 401 7.23 14.74 17.59
N ILE A 402 8.22 14.26 18.34
CA ILE A 402 9.55 13.96 17.80
C ILE A 402 9.62 12.61 17.09
N PHE A 403 9.02 11.56 17.66
CA PHE A 403 9.10 10.18 17.12
C PHE A 403 7.82 9.73 16.41
N ALA A 404 6.89 10.67 16.15
CA ALA A 404 5.61 10.42 15.47
C ALA A 404 4.80 9.24 16.06
N LEU A 405 4.95 8.96 17.36
CA LEU A 405 4.27 7.83 17.99
C LEU A 405 2.74 8.01 17.92
N ARG A 406 2.03 6.89 17.72
CA ARG A 406 0.57 6.86 17.87
C ARG A 406 0.26 6.98 19.36
N ALA A 407 -0.81 7.69 19.72
CA ALA A 407 -1.18 7.90 21.13
C ALA A 407 -1.31 6.59 21.94
N GLY A 408 -1.90 5.53 21.39
CA GLY A 408 -2.11 4.26 22.08
C GLY A 408 -3.22 4.34 23.13
N GLY A 409 -4.33 3.66 22.91
CA GLY A 409 -5.36 3.47 23.94
C GLY A 409 -5.11 2.18 24.70
N GLU A 410 -5.72 2.05 25.87
CA GLU A 410 -5.80 0.79 26.60
C GLU A 410 -6.42 -0.32 25.73
N LYS A 411 -5.98 -1.55 25.98
CA LYS A 411 -6.41 -2.76 25.29
C LYS A 411 -6.91 -3.76 26.32
N GLY A 412 -8.05 -4.38 26.07
CA GLY A 412 -8.54 -5.48 26.90
C GLY A 412 -7.90 -6.81 26.52
N ASP A 413 -8.03 -7.80 27.41
CA ASP A 413 -7.50 -9.16 27.26
C ASP A 413 -8.03 -9.92 26.02
N ASP A 414 -9.06 -9.37 25.39
CA ASP A 414 -9.73 -9.88 24.19
C ASP A 414 -9.07 -9.42 22.85
N GLU A 415 -8.08 -8.53 22.92
CA GLU A 415 -7.34 -7.98 21.77
C GLU A 415 -5.87 -8.44 21.75
N ALA A 416 -5.18 -8.25 20.61
CA ALA A 416 -3.73 -8.49 20.55
C ALA A 416 -2.96 -7.41 21.35
N ASP A 417 -2.07 -7.85 22.25
CA ASP A 417 -1.23 -6.95 23.06
C ASP A 417 -0.37 -6.06 22.16
N THR A 418 -0.78 -4.80 22.05
CA THR A 418 -0.21 -3.79 21.18
C THR A 418 -0.36 -2.42 21.82
N VAL A 419 0.68 -1.60 21.75
CA VAL A 419 0.74 -0.34 22.50
C VAL A 419 1.03 0.87 21.61
N GLY A 420 0.75 2.05 22.16
CA GLY A 420 1.27 3.33 21.67
C GLY A 420 1.82 4.16 22.82
N CYS A 421 2.10 5.45 22.58
CA CYS A 421 2.83 6.31 23.49
C CYS A 421 2.29 6.33 24.94
N CYS A 422 1.00 6.54 25.15
CA CYS A 422 0.37 6.63 26.46
C CYS A 422 0.24 5.26 27.15
N SER A 423 0.18 4.18 26.39
CA SER A 423 0.08 2.80 26.89
C SER A 423 1.42 2.04 26.85
N LEU A 424 2.55 2.76 26.77
CA LEU A 424 3.87 2.15 26.96
C LEU A 424 3.96 1.63 28.39
N ARG A 425 4.54 0.44 28.56
CA ARG A 425 4.77 -0.21 29.85
C ARG A 425 6.26 -0.20 30.20
N TYR A 426 6.60 -0.62 31.40
CA TYR A 426 7.96 -0.63 31.92
C TYR A 426 8.94 -1.35 30.96
N GLU A 427 8.62 -2.54 30.49
CA GLU A 427 9.48 -3.38 29.64
C GLU A 427 9.76 -2.80 28.26
N HIS A 428 8.86 -1.96 27.72
CA HIS A 428 8.94 -1.41 26.36
C HIS A 428 10.05 -0.36 26.16
N ILE A 429 10.69 0.10 27.24
CA ILE A 429 11.79 1.06 27.17
C ILE A 429 13.01 0.64 28.00
N THR A 430 14.18 0.63 27.34
CA THR A 430 15.48 0.46 28.00
C THR A 430 16.26 1.78 27.98
N LEU A 431 16.83 2.15 29.13
CA LEU A 431 17.53 3.43 29.33
C LEU A 431 19.05 3.21 29.43
N LYS A 432 19.79 3.65 28.41
CA LYS A 432 21.26 3.63 28.36
C LYS A 432 21.80 5.04 28.65
N PRO A 433 22.56 5.27 29.74
CA PRO A 433 23.22 6.56 29.98
C PRO A 433 24.20 6.91 28.84
N PRO A 434 24.43 8.20 28.52
CA PRO A 434 23.94 9.38 29.25
C PRO A 434 22.48 9.77 28.94
N ASN A 435 21.98 9.53 27.73
CA ASN A 435 20.64 9.95 27.28
C ASN A 435 20.08 9.14 26.10
N GLN A 436 20.49 7.89 25.94
CA GLN A 436 20.00 6.99 24.89
C GLN A 436 18.81 6.16 25.39
N VAL A 437 17.73 6.12 24.61
CA VAL A 437 16.52 5.34 24.88
C VAL A 437 16.37 4.30 23.77
N ILE A 438 16.11 3.06 24.16
CA ILE A 438 15.68 2.01 23.24
C ILE A 438 14.20 1.80 23.45
N PHE A 439 13.44 1.97 22.38
CA PHE A 439 12.06 1.53 22.29
C PHE A 439 12.03 0.14 21.66
N ASP A 440 11.34 -0.81 22.30
CA ASP A 440 11.09 -2.14 21.74
C ASP A 440 9.71 -2.63 22.18
N PHE A 441 8.73 -2.56 21.28
CA PHE A 441 7.34 -2.94 21.56
C PHE A 441 6.58 -3.31 20.29
N LEU A 442 5.42 -3.97 20.43
CA LEU A 442 4.50 -4.21 19.31
C LEU A 442 3.50 -3.06 19.21
N GLY A 443 3.49 -2.37 18.06
CA GLY A 443 2.56 -1.30 17.76
C GLY A 443 1.28 -1.78 17.07
N LYS A 444 0.54 -0.86 16.43
CA LYS A 444 -0.64 -1.17 15.61
C LYS A 444 -0.31 -2.31 14.62
N ASP A 445 -1.26 -3.23 14.46
CA ASP A 445 -1.15 -4.41 13.58
C ASP A 445 -0.06 -5.40 14.01
N SER A 446 0.38 -5.32 15.28
CA SER A 446 1.49 -6.10 15.86
C SER A 446 2.83 -5.90 15.14
N ILE A 447 3.01 -4.77 14.46
CA ILE A 447 4.27 -4.37 13.84
C ILE A 447 5.24 -3.92 14.94
N ARG A 448 6.43 -4.54 15.01
CA ARG A 448 7.46 -4.16 15.98
C ARG A 448 7.95 -2.73 15.72
N PHE A 449 8.00 -1.94 16.78
CA PHE A 449 8.69 -0.66 16.81
C PHE A 449 9.99 -0.87 17.58
N TYR A 450 11.11 -0.92 16.85
CA TYR A 450 12.44 -0.98 17.43
C TYR A 450 13.25 0.24 16.99
N GLN A 451 13.66 1.09 17.93
CA GLN A 451 14.52 2.24 17.67
C GLN A 451 15.45 2.51 18.86
N GLU A 452 16.76 2.62 18.60
CA GLU A 452 17.73 3.19 19.54
C GLU A 452 17.93 4.67 19.20
N VAL A 453 17.50 5.58 20.08
CA VAL A 453 17.50 7.04 19.82
C VAL A 453 18.12 7.83 20.98
N GLU A 454 18.77 8.93 20.67
CA GLU A 454 19.15 9.92 21.67
C GLU A 454 17.96 10.85 21.96
N VAL A 455 17.70 11.13 23.24
CA VAL A 455 16.64 12.05 23.66
C VAL A 455 17.21 13.19 24.51
N ASP A 456 16.42 14.25 24.69
CA ASP A 456 16.77 15.35 25.59
C ASP A 456 17.12 14.85 26.99
N LYS A 457 18.18 15.40 27.60
CA LYS A 457 18.65 15.00 28.95
C LYS A 457 17.55 15.06 30.02
N GLN A 458 16.60 15.99 29.89
CA GLN A 458 15.45 16.09 30.79
C GLN A 458 14.39 15.01 30.50
N VAL A 459 14.16 14.64 29.24
CA VAL A 459 13.29 13.52 28.87
C VAL A 459 13.86 12.21 29.40
N PHE A 460 15.15 11.93 29.19
CA PHE A 460 15.81 10.75 29.75
C PHE A 460 15.70 10.70 31.29
N LYS A 461 15.92 11.84 31.97
CA LYS A 461 15.72 11.97 33.43
C LYS A 461 14.28 11.68 33.84
N ASN A 462 13.29 12.14 33.08
CA ASN A 462 11.87 11.89 33.34
C ASN A 462 11.53 10.40 33.15
N LEU A 463 11.93 9.77 32.04
CA LEU A 463 11.73 8.33 31.82
C LEU A 463 12.37 7.48 32.93
N ARG A 464 13.57 7.87 33.40
CA ARG A 464 14.22 7.24 34.57
C ARG A 464 13.43 7.43 35.86
N ILE A 465 12.74 8.57 36.05
CA ILE A 465 11.85 8.80 37.18
C ILE A 465 10.59 7.95 37.07
N PHE A 466 10.01 7.84 35.88
CA PHE A 466 8.78 7.06 35.64
C PHE A 466 9.00 5.56 35.83
N LYS A 467 10.20 5.05 35.54
CA LYS A 467 10.64 3.66 35.84
C LYS A 467 11.13 3.43 37.27
N LYS A 468 10.98 4.37 38.22
CA LYS A 468 11.43 4.14 39.60
C LYS A 468 10.56 3.09 40.31
N PRO A 469 11.11 2.38 41.31
CA PRO A 469 10.32 1.57 42.24
C PRO A 469 9.13 2.38 42.81
N PRO A 470 7.95 1.77 42.97
CA PRO A 470 7.72 0.31 42.92
C PRO A 470 7.51 -0.31 41.53
N LYS A 471 7.64 0.42 40.41
CA LYS A 471 7.30 -0.10 39.07
C LYS A 471 8.10 -1.33 38.64
N GLN A 472 7.42 -2.27 37.99
CA GLN A 472 7.91 -3.56 37.48
C GLN A 472 7.46 -3.80 36.03
N PRO A 473 7.97 -4.82 35.32
CA PRO A 473 7.41 -5.25 34.03
C PRO A 473 5.90 -5.53 34.15
N GLY A 474 5.13 -5.09 33.16
CA GLY A 474 3.66 -5.07 33.16
C GLY A 474 3.06 -3.75 33.62
N ASP A 475 3.74 -2.94 34.44
CA ASP A 475 3.21 -1.63 34.86
C ASP A 475 3.30 -0.60 33.74
N ASP A 476 2.25 0.22 33.57
CA ASP A 476 2.27 1.37 32.67
C ASP A 476 3.42 2.32 33.01
N LEU A 477 4.14 2.78 31.98
CA LEU A 477 5.15 3.83 32.09
C LEU A 477 4.48 5.15 32.49
N PHE A 478 3.30 5.42 31.95
CA PHE A 478 2.55 6.67 32.05
C PHE A 478 1.26 6.53 32.89
N ASP A 479 1.42 6.13 34.16
CA ASP A 479 0.35 5.81 35.14
C ASP A 479 -0.68 6.93 35.45
N ARG A 480 -0.55 8.13 34.88
CA ARG A 480 -1.36 9.31 35.25
C ARG A 480 -1.96 10.06 34.07
N ILE A 481 -1.81 9.55 32.85
CA ILE A 481 -2.32 10.19 31.63
C ILE A 481 -2.98 9.16 30.71
N THR A 482 -4.02 9.59 30.00
CA THR A 482 -4.68 8.78 28.98
C THR A 482 -4.84 9.60 27.68
N PRO A 483 -5.04 8.97 26.51
CA PRO A 483 -5.22 9.69 25.26
C PRO A 483 -6.36 10.73 25.26
N PRO A 484 -7.52 10.52 25.93
CA PRO A 484 -8.53 11.55 26.08
C PRO A 484 -8.00 12.82 26.79
N MET A 485 -7.18 12.68 27.83
CA MET A 485 -6.59 13.82 28.54
C MET A 485 -5.57 14.58 27.67
N LEU A 486 -4.70 13.84 26.97
CA LEU A 486 -3.71 14.41 26.06
C LEU A 486 -4.37 15.15 24.89
N ASN A 487 -5.43 14.58 24.30
CA ASN A 487 -6.24 15.27 23.30
C ASN A 487 -6.98 16.49 23.88
N LYS A 488 -7.48 16.44 25.13
CA LYS A 488 -8.13 17.59 25.78
C LYS A 488 -7.17 18.76 25.96
N GLN A 489 -5.90 18.51 26.33
CA GLN A 489 -4.88 19.57 26.36
C GLN A 489 -4.62 20.13 24.96
N PHE A 490 -4.52 19.26 23.94
CA PHE A 490 -4.28 19.69 22.56
C PHE A 490 -5.38 20.60 21.99
N GLN A 491 -6.65 20.35 22.31
CA GLN A 491 -7.76 21.25 21.93
C GLN A 491 -7.61 22.67 22.50
N GLY A 492 -6.86 22.84 23.60
CA GLY A 492 -6.55 24.15 24.18
C GLY A 492 -5.57 24.99 23.34
N TYR A 493 -4.75 24.35 22.50
CA TYR A 493 -3.84 25.06 21.57
C TYR A 493 -4.51 25.39 20.24
N MET A 494 -5.30 24.45 19.69
CA MET A 494 -5.97 24.61 18.41
C MET A 494 -7.22 23.71 18.38
N LYS A 495 -8.37 24.28 18.00
CA LYS A 495 -9.63 23.54 17.82
C LYS A 495 -9.42 22.42 16.79
N GLY A 496 -9.80 21.19 17.14
CA GLY A 496 -9.61 20.01 16.30
C GLY A 496 -8.25 19.31 16.45
N LEU A 497 -7.29 19.87 17.21
CA LEU A 497 -5.99 19.23 17.42
C LEU A 497 -6.09 17.95 18.26
N THR A 498 -5.52 16.87 17.73
CA THR A 498 -5.40 15.57 18.42
C THR A 498 -4.03 14.97 18.12
N ALA A 499 -3.61 13.96 18.88
CA ALA A 499 -2.35 13.24 18.65
C ALA A 499 -2.20 12.69 17.21
N LYS A 500 -3.32 12.42 16.51
CA LYS A 500 -3.31 11.95 15.11
C LYS A 500 -2.85 13.04 14.13
N VAL A 501 -3.03 14.32 14.48
CA VAL A 501 -2.64 15.46 13.64
C VAL A 501 -1.13 15.62 13.60
N PHE A 502 -0.43 15.50 14.73
CA PHE A 502 1.05 15.55 14.81
C PHE A 502 1.70 14.61 13.80
N ARG A 503 1.26 13.35 13.75
CA ARG A 503 1.77 12.35 12.80
C ARG A 503 1.49 12.68 11.33
N THR A 504 0.41 13.42 11.04
CA THR A 504 0.08 13.90 9.68
C THR A 504 0.94 15.12 9.32
N TYR A 505 1.11 16.04 10.28
CA TYR A 505 1.97 17.21 10.17
C TYR A 505 3.43 16.80 9.95
N ASN A 506 3.97 15.93 10.79
CA ASN A 506 5.34 15.42 10.68
C ASN A 506 5.57 14.70 9.34
N ALA A 507 4.66 13.80 8.94
CA ALA A 507 4.78 13.10 7.67
C ALA A 507 4.81 14.06 6.46
N SER A 508 3.93 15.06 6.44
CA SER A 508 3.87 16.05 5.35
C SER A 508 5.05 17.03 5.41
N LYS A 509 5.46 17.48 6.59
CA LYS A 509 6.60 18.38 6.78
C LYS A 509 7.92 17.70 6.40
N THR A 510 8.15 16.46 6.85
CA THR A 510 9.30 15.67 6.42
C THR A 510 9.29 15.43 4.91
N MET A 511 8.13 15.17 4.29
CA MET A 511 8.06 15.04 2.83
C MET A 511 8.45 16.35 2.12
N GLN A 512 7.95 17.51 2.58
CA GLN A 512 8.33 18.83 2.05
C GLN A 512 9.85 19.06 2.19
N ASP A 513 10.40 18.80 3.38
CA ASP A 513 11.83 19.01 3.67
C ASP A 513 12.73 18.10 2.84
N GLN A 514 12.32 16.85 2.60
CA GLN A 514 13.04 15.92 1.73
C GLN A 514 12.92 16.30 0.25
N ILE A 515 11.76 16.79 -0.22
CA ILE A 515 11.59 17.31 -1.59
C ILE A 515 12.48 18.54 -1.81
N ASP A 516 12.61 19.41 -0.81
CA ASP A 516 13.40 20.64 -0.90
C ASP A 516 14.91 20.37 -1.06
N LEU A 517 15.38 19.16 -0.73
CA LEU A 517 16.76 18.71 -0.94
C LEU A 517 16.99 18.08 -2.33
N ILE A 518 15.94 17.83 -3.14
CA ILE A 518 16.07 17.17 -4.45
C ILE A 518 16.50 18.21 -5.51
N PRO A 519 17.66 18.04 -6.16
CA PRO A 519 18.02 18.86 -7.32
C PRO A 519 17.10 18.58 -8.51
N ASN A 520 16.65 19.64 -9.20
CA ASN A 520 15.78 19.52 -10.39
C ASN A 520 16.59 19.26 -11.67
N GLU A 521 17.28 18.13 -11.68
CA GLU A 521 18.13 17.66 -12.78
C GLU A 521 17.84 16.18 -13.06
N GLY A 522 18.52 15.62 -14.07
CA GLY A 522 18.45 14.19 -14.34
C GLY A 522 17.15 13.74 -15.00
N THR A 523 17.01 12.43 -15.15
CA THR A 523 15.88 11.83 -15.89
C THR A 523 14.60 11.77 -15.05
N VAL A 524 13.45 11.61 -15.71
CA VAL A 524 12.16 11.36 -15.01
C VAL A 524 12.25 10.12 -14.10
N ALA A 525 12.97 9.06 -14.49
CA ALA A 525 13.13 7.88 -13.65
C ALA A 525 13.95 8.17 -12.39
N GLU A 526 15.07 8.89 -12.54
CA GLU A 526 15.92 9.31 -11.42
C GLU A 526 15.16 10.22 -10.44
N LYS A 527 14.40 11.21 -10.96
CA LYS A 527 13.53 12.07 -10.16
C LYS A 527 12.48 11.27 -9.38
N VAL A 528 11.91 10.21 -9.96
CA VAL A 528 10.99 9.29 -9.28
C VAL A 528 11.68 8.50 -8.16
N VAL A 529 12.92 8.01 -8.35
CA VAL A 529 13.69 7.36 -7.28
C VAL A 529 13.98 8.35 -6.15
N ARG A 530 14.41 9.58 -6.45
CA ARG A 530 14.62 10.64 -5.46
C ARG A 530 13.33 10.95 -4.67
N PHE A 531 12.17 11.00 -5.34
CA PHE A 531 10.85 11.14 -4.70
C PHE A 531 10.49 9.94 -3.79
N ASN A 532 10.74 8.71 -4.25
CA ASN A 532 10.46 7.52 -3.45
C ASN A 532 11.37 7.43 -2.22
N ALA A 533 12.65 7.84 -2.33
CA ALA A 533 13.56 7.99 -1.20
C ALA A 533 13.04 9.01 -0.17
N ALA A 534 12.51 10.16 -0.62
CA ALA A 534 11.85 11.13 0.28
C ALA A 534 10.64 10.52 1.02
N ASN A 535 9.78 9.77 0.31
CA ASN A 535 8.64 9.07 0.92
C ASN A 535 9.10 7.93 1.86
N ARG A 536 10.23 7.27 1.57
CA ARG A 536 10.83 6.26 2.44
C ARG A 536 11.24 6.85 3.78
N THR A 537 11.87 8.03 3.80
CA THR A 537 12.17 8.76 5.05
C THR A 537 10.91 8.99 5.90
N VAL A 538 9.79 9.37 5.26
CA VAL A 538 8.49 9.56 5.93
C VAL A 538 7.91 8.24 6.46
N ALA A 539 8.02 7.17 5.69
CA ALA A 539 7.53 5.85 6.05
C ALA A 539 8.33 5.23 7.22
N ILE A 540 9.66 5.44 7.25
CA ILE A 540 10.53 5.09 8.38
C ILE A 540 10.10 5.86 9.64
N LEU A 541 9.94 7.19 9.55
CA LEU A 541 9.45 8.03 10.65
C LEU A 541 8.11 7.55 11.21
N CYS A 542 7.19 7.07 10.36
CA CYS A 542 5.87 6.57 10.76
C CYS A 542 5.85 5.10 11.21
N ASN A 543 6.99 4.41 11.19
CA ASN A 543 7.16 2.96 11.32
C ASN A 543 6.20 2.16 10.42
N HIS A 544 6.12 2.52 9.14
CA HIS A 544 5.37 1.81 8.11
C HIS A 544 6.21 0.67 7.51
N GLN A 545 6.51 -0.34 8.32
CA GLN A 545 7.24 -1.53 7.88
C GLN A 545 6.34 -2.51 7.11
N ARG A 546 6.94 -3.38 6.30
CA ARG A 546 6.31 -4.57 5.72
C ARG A 546 7.27 -5.75 5.74
N THR A 547 6.73 -6.96 5.84
CA THR A 547 7.53 -8.20 5.69
C THR A 547 7.98 -8.34 4.24
N VAL A 548 9.25 -8.69 4.03
CA VAL A 548 9.77 -9.00 2.69
C VAL A 548 9.08 -10.27 2.17
N SER A 549 8.46 -10.20 0.99
CA SER A 549 7.77 -11.35 0.40
C SER A 549 8.74 -12.49 0.09
N LYS A 550 8.30 -13.75 0.27
CA LYS A 550 9.04 -14.97 -0.13
C LYS A 550 9.48 -14.93 -1.61
N THR A 551 8.75 -14.20 -2.47
CA THR A 551 9.07 -14.05 -3.91
C THR A 551 9.98 -12.86 -4.25
N HIS A 552 10.35 -12.03 -3.26
CA HIS A 552 11.11 -10.79 -3.49
C HIS A 552 12.47 -11.07 -4.15
N GLY A 553 13.25 -12.02 -3.61
CA GLY A 553 14.56 -12.40 -4.14
C GLY A 553 14.49 -12.84 -5.61
N HIS A 554 13.58 -13.75 -5.96
CA HIS A 554 13.36 -14.15 -7.36
C HIS A 554 12.99 -12.94 -8.25
N SER A 555 12.21 -11.99 -7.73
CA SER A 555 11.79 -10.83 -8.51
C SER A 555 12.84 -9.70 -8.57
N VAL A 556 13.85 -9.72 -7.71
CA VAL A 556 15.08 -8.91 -7.79
C VAL A 556 16.03 -9.53 -8.81
N GLN A 557 16.29 -10.85 -8.69
CA GLN A 557 17.11 -11.61 -9.65
C GLN A 557 16.64 -11.42 -11.10
N ARG A 558 15.34 -11.57 -11.38
CA ARG A 558 14.77 -11.32 -12.72
C ARG A 558 15.03 -9.92 -13.29
N ILE A 559 15.25 -8.91 -12.45
CA ILE A 559 15.60 -7.54 -12.90
C ILE A 559 17.10 -7.47 -13.17
N HIS A 560 17.92 -8.03 -12.30
CA HIS A 560 19.37 -8.15 -12.48
C HIS A 560 19.75 -8.94 -13.75
N ASP A 561 19.11 -10.09 -13.99
CA ASP A 561 19.30 -10.90 -15.21
C ASP A 561 18.93 -10.12 -16.47
N LYS A 562 17.87 -9.30 -16.40
CA LYS A 562 17.46 -8.42 -17.50
C LYS A 562 18.46 -7.28 -17.73
N ILE A 563 19.09 -6.75 -16.68
CA ILE A 563 20.19 -5.78 -16.81
C ILE A 563 21.38 -6.44 -17.50
N LYS A 564 21.79 -7.64 -17.07
CA LYS A 564 22.84 -8.44 -17.73
C LYS A 564 22.52 -8.76 -19.19
N GLU A 565 21.28 -9.13 -19.50
CA GLU A 565 20.81 -9.36 -20.88
C GLU A 565 20.96 -8.10 -21.76
N MET A 566 20.62 -6.92 -21.24
CA MET A 566 20.79 -5.65 -21.96
C MET A 566 22.26 -5.23 -22.07
N MET A 567 23.08 -5.48 -21.05
CA MET A 567 24.54 -5.27 -21.09
C MET A 567 25.20 -6.17 -22.15
N TRP A 568 24.84 -7.45 -22.20
CA TRP A 568 25.27 -8.36 -23.27
C TRP A 568 24.84 -7.85 -24.65
N GLN A 569 23.56 -7.45 -24.83
CA GLN A 569 23.09 -6.88 -26.10
C GLN A 569 23.88 -5.62 -26.49
N LYS A 570 24.23 -4.76 -25.52
CA LYS A 570 25.04 -3.55 -25.73
C LYS A 570 26.46 -3.91 -26.17
N ILE A 571 27.14 -4.80 -25.45
CA ILE A 571 28.49 -5.28 -25.78
C ILE A 571 28.50 -5.95 -27.16
N ARG A 572 27.53 -6.83 -27.45
CA ARG A 572 27.32 -7.45 -28.76
C ARG A 572 27.18 -6.40 -29.88
N THR A 573 26.36 -5.37 -29.65
CA THR A 573 26.16 -4.27 -30.60
C THR A 573 27.46 -3.47 -30.81
N LYS A 574 28.27 -3.26 -29.76
CA LYS A 574 29.61 -2.64 -29.88
C LYS A 574 30.61 -3.54 -30.61
N LYS A 575 30.60 -4.86 -30.40
CA LYS A 575 31.38 -5.85 -31.17
C LYS A 575 31.04 -5.77 -32.67
N MET A 576 29.75 -5.68 -33.04
CA MET A 576 29.29 -5.48 -34.44
C MET A 576 29.82 -4.17 -35.07
N ILE A 577 29.87 -3.07 -34.31
CA ILE A 577 30.44 -1.78 -34.79
C ILE A 577 31.92 -1.95 -35.15
N LEU A 578 32.69 -2.67 -34.33
CA LEU A 578 34.12 -2.90 -34.58
C LEU A 578 34.39 -3.87 -35.73
N GLU A 579 33.45 -4.74 -36.08
CA GLU A 579 33.57 -5.61 -37.26
C GLU A 579 33.32 -4.85 -38.56
N LEU A 580 32.43 -3.84 -38.54
CA LEU A 580 32.22 -2.92 -39.67
C LEU A 580 33.36 -1.89 -39.80
N GLU A 581 33.81 -1.30 -38.69
CA GLU A 581 34.86 -0.27 -38.67
C GLU A 581 35.89 -0.50 -37.53
N PRO A 582 36.89 -1.39 -37.73
CA PRO A 582 37.89 -1.72 -36.70
C PRO A 582 38.70 -0.50 -36.21
N GLY A 583 38.83 0.53 -37.05
CA GLY A 583 39.54 1.77 -36.71
C GLY A 583 38.88 2.60 -35.60
N LEU A 584 37.58 2.38 -35.31
CA LEU A 584 36.87 3.13 -34.27
C LEU A 584 37.43 2.88 -32.87
N LYS A 585 37.91 1.68 -32.53
CA LYS A 585 38.48 1.37 -31.20
C LYS A 585 39.70 2.25 -30.86
N ARG A 586 40.45 2.71 -31.87
CA ARG A 586 41.59 3.63 -31.68
C ARG A 586 41.17 5.11 -31.67
N LYS A 587 40.07 5.47 -32.34
CA LYS A 587 39.55 6.84 -32.41
C LYS A 587 38.76 7.25 -31.18
N ASP A 588 38.02 6.30 -30.58
CA ASP A 588 37.25 6.52 -29.36
C ASP A 588 37.39 5.31 -28.41
N PRO A 589 38.52 5.18 -27.69
CA PRO A 589 38.75 4.05 -26.78
C PRO A 589 37.70 3.99 -25.67
N LYS A 590 37.22 5.14 -25.19
CA LYS A 590 36.27 5.25 -24.08
C LYS A 590 34.91 4.66 -24.42
N TYR A 591 34.41 4.85 -25.64
CA TYR A 591 33.17 4.21 -26.08
C TYR A 591 33.26 2.66 -26.11
N PHE A 592 34.46 2.07 -26.17
CA PHE A 592 34.67 0.62 -26.21
C PHE A 592 35.33 0.04 -24.94
N GLU A 593 35.39 0.81 -23.85
CA GLU A 593 35.93 0.41 -22.54
C GLU A 593 35.21 -0.84 -22.00
N GLU A 594 33.87 -0.78 -22.00
CA GLU A 594 32.94 -1.78 -21.43
C GLU A 594 32.86 -3.12 -22.20
N LEU A 595 33.71 -3.35 -23.20
CA LEU A 595 33.67 -4.57 -24.02
C LEU A 595 34.02 -5.85 -23.25
N GLU A 596 34.65 -5.69 -22.08
CA GLU A 596 35.16 -6.77 -21.22
C GLU A 596 34.38 -6.85 -19.88
N ASP A 597 33.30 -6.06 -19.72
CA ASP A 597 32.49 -5.99 -18.49
C ASP A 597 31.68 -7.26 -18.18
N LEU A 598 31.50 -8.15 -19.16
CA LEU A 598 30.84 -9.45 -18.99
C LEU A 598 31.87 -10.59 -19.12
N SER A 599 31.84 -11.49 -18.14
CA SER A 599 32.59 -12.76 -18.22
C SER A 599 31.97 -13.71 -19.26
N LYS A 600 32.72 -14.75 -19.67
CA LYS A 600 32.17 -15.77 -20.58
C LYS A 600 31.05 -16.57 -19.92
N GLU A 601 31.15 -16.73 -18.61
CA GLU A 601 30.17 -17.36 -17.74
C GLU A 601 28.86 -16.53 -17.70
N ASP A 602 28.96 -15.19 -17.66
CA ASP A 602 27.81 -14.29 -17.78
C ASP A 602 27.17 -14.35 -19.18
N GLU A 603 27.97 -14.34 -20.26
CA GLU A 603 27.45 -14.48 -21.62
C GLU A 603 26.72 -15.84 -21.78
N GLN A 604 27.30 -16.95 -21.29
CA GLN A 604 26.65 -18.28 -21.27
C GLN A 604 25.34 -18.29 -20.49
N HIS A 605 25.30 -17.67 -19.30
CA HIS A 605 24.09 -17.60 -18.48
C HIS A 605 22.98 -16.80 -19.17
N VAL A 606 23.31 -15.65 -19.80
CA VAL A 606 22.38 -14.86 -20.60
C VAL A 606 21.84 -15.66 -21.79
N HIS A 607 22.70 -16.40 -22.51
CA HIS A 607 22.27 -17.26 -23.62
C HIS A 607 21.31 -18.35 -23.15
N HIS A 608 21.62 -19.02 -22.04
CA HIS A 608 20.77 -20.06 -21.45
C HIS A 608 19.37 -19.53 -21.11
N LEU A 609 19.29 -18.42 -20.36
CA LEU A 609 18.01 -17.80 -19.98
C LEU A 609 17.21 -17.31 -21.20
N LEU A 610 17.87 -16.82 -22.24
CA LEU A 610 17.22 -16.36 -23.48
C LEU A 610 16.62 -17.53 -24.26
N LEU A 611 17.35 -18.64 -24.39
CA LEU A 611 16.89 -19.86 -25.06
C LEU A 611 15.77 -20.57 -24.28
N GLU A 612 15.90 -20.70 -22.97
CA GLU A 612 14.86 -21.26 -22.09
C GLU A 612 13.55 -20.47 -22.24
N ARG A 613 13.61 -19.15 -22.09
CA ARG A 613 12.46 -18.24 -22.26
C ARG A 613 11.86 -18.33 -23.67
N ALA A 614 12.67 -18.54 -24.71
CA ALA A 614 12.18 -18.74 -26.07
C ALA A 614 11.41 -20.07 -26.23
N ARG A 615 11.93 -21.16 -25.64
CA ARG A 615 11.27 -22.49 -25.61
C ARG A 615 9.92 -22.41 -24.88
N GLU A 616 9.90 -21.83 -23.69
CA GLU A 616 8.65 -21.60 -22.93
C GLU A 616 7.63 -20.77 -23.71
N GLN A 617 8.06 -19.69 -24.36
CA GLN A 617 7.16 -18.84 -25.14
C GLN A 617 6.62 -19.55 -26.39
N ALA A 618 7.41 -20.40 -27.03
CA ALA A 618 6.95 -21.23 -28.15
C ALA A 618 5.88 -22.23 -27.68
N GLN A 619 6.15 -22.95 -26.59
CA GLN A 619 5.26 -23.91 -25.95
C GLN A 619 3.93 -23.26 -25.53
N ARG A 620 3.98 -22.23 -24.67
CA ARG A 620 2.79 -21.53 -24.16
C ARG A 620 2.02 -20.75 -25.22
N LYS A 621 2.66 -20.40 -26.35
CA LYS A 621 1.94 -19.86 -27.51
C LYS A 621 1.18 -20.97 -28.22
N PHE A 622 1.82 -22.11 -28.50
CA PHE A 622 1.18 -23.27 -29.11
C PHE A 622 -0.02 -23.77 -28.31
N GLU A 623 0.14 -23.97 -26.99
CA GLU A 623 -0.94 -24.41 -26.09
C GLU A 623 -2.13 -23.43 -26.08
N ARG A 624 -1.87 -22.14 -25.96
CA ARG A 624 -2.88 -21.07 -25.95
C ARG A 624 -3.58 -20.91 -27.29
N ASP A 625 -2.85 -20.98 -28.40
CA ASP A 625 -3.43 -20.92 -29.74
C ASP A 625 -4.33 -22.15 -29.96
N ASN A 626 -3.93 -23.34 -29.49
CA ASN A 626 -4.76 -24.55 -29.52
C ASN A 626 -5.97 -24.51 -28.59
N GLN A 627 -5.84 -24.00 -27.36
CA GLN A 627 -6.98 -23.77 -26.46
C GLN A 627 -8.00 -22.82 -27.11
N LYS A 628 -7.53 -21.78 -27.80
CA LYS A 628 -8.38 -20.84 -28.52
C LYS A 628 -9.08 -21.50 -29.72
N LEU A 629 -8.36 -22.27 -30.54
CA LEU A 629 -8.95 -22.99 -31.67
C LEU A 629 -9.98 -24.03 -31.21
N LYS A 630 -9.71 -24.75 -30.13
CA LYS A 630 -10.65 -25.67 -29.49
C LYS A 630 -11.95 -24.96 -29.04
N ALA A 631 -11.83 -23.79 -28.42
CA ALA A 631 -12.98 -22.98 -28.01
C ALA A 631 -13.76 -22.40 -29.20
N GLU A 632 -13.09 -22.08 -30.30
CA GLU A 632 -13.71 -21.64 -31.56
C GLU A 632 -14.28 -22.80 -32.42
N GLY A 633 -14.19 -24.05 -31.97
CA GLY A 633 -14.65 -25.23 -32.71
C GLY A 633 -13.83 -25.54 -33.97
N LYS A 634 -12.59 -25.06 -34.04
CA LYS A 634 -11.68 -25.19 -35.19
C LYS A 634 -10.66 -26.30 -34.97
N GLU A 635 -10.07 -26.76 -36.07
CA GLU A 635 -8.95 -27.70 -36.03
C GLU A 635 -7.76 -27.13 -35.23
N LEU A 636 -7.10 -28.00 -34.48
CA LEU A 636 -5.93 -27.66 -33.66
C LEU A 636 -4.69 -27.55 -34.54
N LEU A 637 -3.75 -26.68 -34.16
CA LEU A 637 -2.41 -26.65 -34.75
C LEU A 637 -1.72 -27.99 -34.48
N SER A 638 -1.16 -28.58 -35.54
CA SER A 638 -0.32 -29.77 -35.45
C SER A 638 0.98 -29.48 -34.69
N THR A 639 1.56 -30.52 -34.08
CA THR A 639 2.84 -30.40 -33.36
C THR A 639 3.96 -29.87 -34.25
N SER A 640 3.91 -30.10 -35.56
CA SER A 640 4.82 -29.52 -36.57
C SER A 640 5.02 -28.01 -36.42
N VAL A 641 3.98 -27.25 -36.01
CA VAL A 641 4.04 -25.79 -35.83
C VAL A 641 4.82 -25.39 -34.56
N LEU A 642 4.90 -26.29 -33.58
CA LEU A 642 5.78 -26.18 -32.41
C LEU A 642 7.19 -26.66 -32.79
N ASP A 643 7.31 -27.81 -33.44
CA ASP A 643 8.58 -28.40 -33.86
C ASP A 643 9.39 -27.44 -34.75
N GLU A 644 8.77 -26.78 -35.73
CA GLU A 644 9.40 -25.73 -36.54
C GLU A 644 9.95 -24.54 -35.73
N LYS A 645 9.30 -24.18 -34.62
CA LYS A 645 9.80 -23.12 -33.72
C LYS A 645 10.93 -23.63 -32.86
N MET A 646 10.84 -24.88 -32.40
CA MET A 646 11.90 -25.51 -31.60
C MET A 646 13.16 -25.72 -32.42
N GLU A 647 13.07 -26.08 -33.70
CA GLU A 647 14.23 -26.12 -34.61
C GLU A 647 14.85 -24.74 -34.84
N LYS A 648 14.05 -23.68 -35.03
CA LYS A 648 14.56 -22.30 -35.10
C LYS A 648 15.27 -21.87 -33.82
N ILE A 649 14.83 -22.34 -32.65
CA ILE A 649 15.51 -22.09 -31.37
C ILE A 649 16.81 -22.90 -31.26
N LYS A 650 16.86 -24.14 -31.77
CA LYS A 650 18.11 -24.94 -31.86
C LYS A 650 19.12 -24.34 -32.84
N GLU A 651 18.66 -23.69 -33.91
CA GLU A 651 19.50 -22.93 -34.83
C GLU A 651 20.12 -21.71 -34.12
N GLN A 652 19.31 -20.92 -33.41
CA GLN A 652 19.78 -19.82 -32.57
C GLN A 652 20.76 -20.27 -31.47
N GLU A 653 20.54 -21.44 -30.87
CA GLU A 653 21.43 -22.03 -29.87
C GLU A 653 22.82 -22.36 -30.46
N LYS A 654 22.87 -22.82 -31.72
CA LYS A 654 24.15 -23.02 -32.44
C LYS A 654 24.82 -21.69 -32.76
N GLU A 655 24.09 -20.69 -33.28
CA GLU A 655 24.63 -19.35 -33.57
C GLU A 655 25.25 -18.72 -32.31
N LEU A 656 24.55 -18.76 -31.18
CA LEU A 656 25.04 -18.22 -29.90
C LEU A 656 26.27 -18.99 -29.37
N ALA A 657 26.28 -20.32 -29.52
CA ALA A 657 27.44 -21.14 -29.13
C ALA A 657 28.67 -20.91 -30.02
N GLU A 658 28.49 -20.54 -31.29
CA GLU A 658 29.59 -20.13 -32.18
C GLU A 658 30.06 -18.69 -31.89
N GLU A 659 29.14 -17.77 -31.61
CA GLU A 659 29.46 -16.40 -31.17
C GLU A 659 30.29 -16.42 -29.88
N LEU A 660 29.93 -17.26 -28.91
CA LEU A 660 30.67 -17.40 -27.64
C LEU A 660 32.09 -17.99 -27.82
N LYS A 661 32.29 -18.87 -28.83
CA LYS A 661 33.61 -19.44 -29.16
C LYS A 661 34.49 -18.46 -29.92
N THR A 662 33.92 -17.75 -30.89
CA THR A 662 34.64 -16.88 -31.83
C THR A 662 34.81 -15.44 -31.34
N GLY A 663 33.94 -15.00 -30.42
CA GLY A 663 33.81 -13.60 -30.00
C GLY A 663 33.20 -12.69 -31.06
N LYS A 664 32.71 -13.23 -32.19
CA LYS A 664 32.21 -12.48 -33.34
C LYS A 664 30.69 -12.62 -33.49
N PRO A 665 29.93 -11.52 -33.44
CA PRO A 665 28.47 -11.57 -33.51
C PRO A 665 27.96 -11.74 -34.95
N VAL A 666 27.07 -12.70 -35.18
CA VAL A 666 26.41 -12.87 -36.49
C VAL A 666 25.62 -11.61 -36.87
N MET A 667 25.93 -11.05 -38.05
CA MET A 667 25.37 -9.80 -38.57
C MET A 667 24.43 -10.01 -39.77
N LYS A 668 23.38 -9.19 -39.86
CA LYS A 668 22.53 -9.08 -41.07
C LYS A 668 23.09 -8.01 -42.00
N SER A 669 23.17 -8.30 -43.30
CA SER A 669 23.88 -7.50 -44.32
C SER A 669 23.39 -6.05 -44.50
N THR A 670 22.22 -5.69 -43.99
CA THR A 670 21.59 -4.35 -44.15
C THR A 670 21.84 -3.39 -42.98
N THR A 671 22.84 -3.67 -42.14
CA THR A 671 23.09 -2.97 -40.87
C THR A 671 24.20 -1.93 -41.01
N THR A 672 23.96 -0.70 -40.53
CA THR A 672 24.94 0.42 -40.60
C THR A 672 25.44 0.81 -39.22
N VAL A 673 26.65 1.39 -39.14
CA VAL A 673 27.27 1.83 -37.89
C VAL A 673 26.40 2.81 -37.11
N ASP A 674 25.74 3.77 -37.78
CA ASP A 674 24.87 4.74 -37.11
C ASP A 674 23.62 4.10 -36.48
N LYS A 675 23.03 3.09 -37.13
CA LYS A 675 21.92 2.31 -36.56
C LYS A 675 22.36 1.56 -35.31
N LEU A 676 23.58 1.00 -35.31
CA LEU A 676 24.15 0.30 -34.15
C LEU A 676 24.48 1.27 -33.01
N LYS A 677 25.04 2.46 -33.28
CA LYS A 677 25.27 3.51 -32.27
C LYS A 677 23.95 3.95 -31.62
N ALA A 678 22.93 4.24 -32.42
CA ALA A 678 21.60 4.59 -31.93
C ALA A 678 20.90 3.43 -31.17
N GLN A 679 21.31 2.17 -31.40
CA GLN A 679 20.87 1.02 -30.62
C GLN A 679 21.60 0.92 -29.27
N VAL A 680 22.91 1.19 -29.23
CA VAL A 680 23.70 1.27 -27.99
C VAL A 680 23.14 2.35 -27.07
N GLU A 681 22.92 3.57 -27.57
CA GLU A 681 22.37 4.68 -26.78
C GLU A 681 20.99 4.34 -26.17
N LYS A 682 20.13 3.65 -26.93
CA LYS A 682 18.83 3.16 -26.43
C LYS A 682 18.98 2.05 -25.38
N LEU A 683 19.99 1.20 -25.50
CA LEU A 683 20.28 0.18 -24.49
C LEU A 683 20.85 0.82 -23.21
N ASP A 684 21.74 1.80 -23.32
CA ASP A 684 22.28 2.56 -22.20
C ASP A 684 21.18 3.25 -21.39
N GLY A 685 20.29 4.00 -22.07
CA GLY A 685 19.13 4.61 -21.42
C GLY A 685 18.22 3.58 -20.76
N ARG A 686 18.06 2.37 -21.31
CA ARG A 686 17.26 1.29 -20.71
C ARG A 686 17.95 0.62 -19.52
N ILE A 687 19.26 0.42 -19.59
CA ILE A 687 20.07 -0.12 -18.49
C ILE A 687 19.97 0.82 -17.30
N VAL A 688 20.33 2.10 -17.46
CA VAL A 688 20.24 3.12 -16.40
C VAL A 688 18.85 3.18 -15.77
N ASN A 689 17.78 3.27 -16.59
CA ASN A 689 16.40 3.27 -16.10
C ASN A 689 15.99 1.98 -15.36
N THR A 690 16.57 0.83 -15.71
CA THR A 690 16.26 -0.46 -15.06
C THR A 690 17.10 -0.64 -13.79
N THR A 691 18.33 -0.15 -13.75
CA THR A 691 19.16 -0.08 -12.53
C THR A 691 18.50 0.82 -11.48
N PHE A 692 17.93 1.96 -11.86
CA PHE A 692 17.13 2.79 -10.95
C PHE A 692 15.88 2.07 -10.42
N GLN A 693 15.22 1.23 -11.23
CA GLN A 693 14.09 0.39 -10.77
C GLN A 693 14.53 -0.76 -9.86
N LEU A 694 15.73 -1.30 -10.05
CA LEU A 694 16.33 -2.29 -9.15
C LEU A 694 16.60 -1.66 -7.79
N GLN A 695 17.34 -0.54 -7.78
CA GLN A 695 17.64 0.22 -6.58
C GLN A 695 16.37 0.55 -5.79
N ASP A 696 15.38 1.21 -6.41
CA ASP A 696 14.11 1.58 -5.76
C ASP A 696 13.32 0.38 -5.19
N LYS A 697 13.52 -0.82 -5.74
CA LYS A 697 12.86 -2.03 -5.26
C LYS A 697 13.55 -2.63 -4.04
N GLU A 698 14.87 -2.64 -4.03
CA GLU A 698 15.69 -3.11 -2.90
C GLU A 698 15.60 -2.13 -1.73
N ASP A 699 15.77 -0.84 -2.02
CA ASP A 699 15.72 0.29 -1.08
C ASP A 699 14.41 0.39 -0.29
N ASN A 700 13.31 -0.11 -0.86
CA ASN A 700 11.97 -0.10 -0.27
C ASN A 700 11.47 -1.51 0.09
N SER A 701 12.30 -2.54 0.05
CA SER A 701 11.92 -3.95 0.31
C SER A 701 11.14 -4.12 1.62
N GLU A 702 11.61 -3.52 2.71
CA GLU A 702 11.05 -3.60 4.07
C GLU A 702 10.03 -2.48 4.41
N VAL A 703 9.71 -1.57 3.48
CA VAL A 703 8.95 -0.34 3.77
C VAL A 703 7.67 -0.23 2.94
N SER A 704 6.56 0.17 3.59
CA SER A 704 5.27 0.42 2.95
C SER A 704 5.07 1.89 2.55
N LEU A 705 5.57 2.24 1.37
CA LEU A 705 5.42 3.58 0.77
C LEU A 705 3.97 3.98 0.45
N GLY A 706 3.06 3.01 0.31
CA GLY A 706 1.65 3.26 0.01
C GLY A 706 0.91 3.84 1.22
N THR A 707 1.20 3.32 2.42
CA THR A 707 0.50 3.70 3.66
C THR A 707 0.75 5.16 4.05
N SER A 708 1.97 5.67 3.89
CA SER A 708 2.33 7.09 4.07
C SER A 708 1.62 7.98 3.05
N LYS A 709 1.77 7.64 1.76
CA LYS A 709 1.27 8.40 0.60
C LYS A 709 -0.26 8.52 0.53
N LEU A 710 -0.99 7.49 0.94
CA LEU A 710 -2.45 7.46 0.88
C LEU A 710 -3.13 8.28 2.01
N ASN A 711 -2.47 8.41 3.17
CA ASN A 711 -3.15 8.79 4.42
C ASN A 711 -2.51 9.94 5.20
N TYR A 712 -1.18 10.12 5.12
CA TYR A 712 -0.42 10.98 6.05
C TYR A 712 0.37 12.11 5.37
N ILE A 713 0.76 11.93 4.10
CA ILE A 713 1.37 12.98 3.28
C ILE A 713 0.27 13.76 2.57
N ASP A 714 0.31 15.09 2.65
CA ASP A 714 -0.58 15.97 1.88
C ASP A 714 -0.36 15.74 0.37
N PRO A 715 -1.39 15.32 -0.39
CA PRO A 715 -1.24 14.99 -1.81
C PRO A 715 -0.75 16.17 -2.65
N ARG A 716 -0.96 17.42 -2.20
CA ARG A 716 -0.49 18.63 -2.89
C ARG A 716 1.03 18.72 -2.95
N LEU A 717 1.76 18.10 -2.02
CA LEU A 717 3.23 17.95 -2.12
C LEU A 717 3.64 17.10 -3.33
N THR A 718 2.87 16.05 -3.64
CA THR A 718 3.13 15.20 -4.82
C THR A 718 2.77 15.94 -6.12
N VAL A 719 1.74 16.78 -6.10
CA VAL A 719 1.33 17.62 -7.24
C VAL A 719 2.35 18.73 -7.48
N MET A 720 2.81 19.41 -6.43
CA MET A 720 3.89 20.39 -6.50
C MET A 720 5.15 19.76 -7.07
N PHE A 721 5.57 18.58 -6.56
CA PHE A 721 6.72 17.86 -7.12
C PHE A 721 6.52 17.52 -8.60
N SER A 722 5.36 16.99 -8.97
CA SER A 722 5.02 16.66 -10.37
C SER A 722 5.19 17.85 -11.31
N LYS A 723 4.64 19.02 -10.94
CA LYS A 723 4.72 20.25 -11.74
C LYS A 723 6.13 20.84 -11.74
N LYS A 724 6.73 21.05 -10.56
CA LYS A 724 8.05 21.68 -10.39
C LYS A 724 9.19 20.89 -11.04
N PHE A 725 9.13 19.56 -11.03
CA PHE A 725 10.19 18.69 -11.55
C PHE A 725 9.90 18.11 -12.95
N ASP A 726 8.80 18.51 -13.59
CA ASP A 726 8.33 17.95 -14.87
C ASP A 726 8.26 16.40 -14.85
N VAL A 727 7.63 15.87 -13.80
CA VAL A 727 7.42 14.42 -13.63
C VAL A 727 5.93 14.13 -13.82
N PRO A 728 5.53 13.33 -14.83
CA PRO A 728 4.13 13.03 -15.07
C PRO A 728 3.44 12.40 -13.85
N ILE A 729 2.29 12.94 -13.46
CA ILE A 729 1.62 12.61 -12.19
C ILE A 729 1.27 11.11 -12.09
N GLU A 730 1.07 10.42 -13.22
CA GLU A 730 0.81 8.98 -13.28
C GLU A 730 2.03 8.10 -12.95
N LYS A 731 3.24 8.66 -12.93
CA LYS A 731 4.44 8.00 -12.37
C LYS A 731 4.46 8.03 -10.85
N LEU A 732 3.73 8.95 -10.24
CA LEU A 732 3.69 9.16 -8.79
C LEU A 732 2.41 8.58 -8.19
N PHE A 733 1.24 8.90 -8.73
CA PHE A 733 -0.06 8.40 -8.29
C PHE A 733 -0.62 7.37 -9.28
N THR A 734 -1.03 6.21 -8.75
CA THR A 734 -1.85 5.22 -9.47
C THR A 734 -3.20 5.82 -9.85
N LYS A 735 -3.96 5.19 -10.77
CA LYS A 735 -5.30 5.68 -11.19
C LYS A 735 -6.18 5.98 -9.97
N THR A 736 -6.33 5.01 -9.07
CA THR A 736 -7.12 5.15 -7.83
C THR A 736 -6.68 6.31 -6.93
N LEU A 737 -5.37 6.61 -6.86
CA LEU A 737 -4.87 7.76 -6.10
C LEU A 737 -5.14 9.09 -6.81
N ARG A 738 -5.09 9.12 -8.16
CA ARG A 738 -5.48 10.31 -8.93
C ARG A 738 -6.97 10.60 -8.80
N ASP A 739 -7.81 9.55 -8.85
CA ASP A 739 -9.25 9.66 -8.65
C ASP A 739 -9.58 10.15 -7.23
N LYS A 740 -8.88 9.63 -6.20
CA LYS A 740 -9.00 10.08 -4.79
C LYS A 740 -8.58 11.54 -4.60
N PHE A 741 -7.46 11.93 -5.21
CA PHE A 741 -6.81 13.22 -4.98
C PHE A 741 -7.00 14.22 -6.13
N LYS A 742 -8.06 14.07 -6.94
CA LYS A 742 -8.40 14.97 -8.05
C LYS A 742 -8.44 16.45 -7.59
N TRP A 743 -9.02 16.68 -6.41
CA TRP A 743 -9.03 17.99 -5.75
C TRP A 743 -7.64 18.63 -5.62
N ALA A 744 -6.63 17.86 -5.20
CA ALA A 744 -5.27 18.34 -5.00
C ALA A 744 -4.52 18.55 -6.32
N ILE A 745 -4.79 17.69 -7.32
CA ILE A 745 -4.19 17.77 -8.67
C ILE A 745 -4.64 19.06 -9.38
N GLU A 746 -5.91 19.41 -9.23
CA GLU A 746 -6.48 20.64 -9.80
C GLU A 746 -6.17 21.89 -8.97
N SER A 747 -6.10 21.80 -7.63
CA SER A 747 -5.98 22.98 -6.76
C SER A 747 -4.56 23.46 -6.44
N ALA A 748 -3.51 22.66 -6.65
CA ALA A 748 -2.13 22.99 -6.25
C ALA A 748 -1.19 23.24 -7.44
N ASP A 749 -0.28 24.19 -7.30
CA ASP A 749 0.73 24.56 -8.31
C ASP A 749 2.15 24.08 -7.90
N GLU A 750 3.14 24.44 -8.72
CA GLU A 750 4.58 24.15 -8.52
C GLU A 750 5.25 24.90 -7.36
N ASN A 751 4.58 25.93 -6.82
CA ASN A 751 5.07 26.79 -5.74
C ASN A 751 4.37 26.48 -4.39
N TRP A 752 3.37 25.61 -4.39
CA TRP A 752 2.60 25.24 -3.22
C TRP A 752 3.47 24.68 -2.10
N ARG A 753 3.19 25.10 -0.85
CA ARG A 753 3.87 24.62 0.36
C ARG A 753 2.93 24.22 1.48
N PHE A 754 3.38 23.18 2.20
CA PHE A 754 2.86 22.77 3.50
C PHE A 754 3.46 23.67 4.60
#